data_AF-A0A925HJS8-F1
#
_entry.id   AF-A0A925HJS8-F1
#
_cell.length_a   1.000
_cell.length_b   1.000
_cell.length_c   1.000
_cell.angle_alpha   90.00
_cell.angle_beta   90.00
_cell.angle_gamma   90.00
#
_symmetry.space_group_name_H-M   'P 1'
#
loop_
_entity.id
_entity.type
_entity.pdbx_description
1 polymer ?
#
loop_
_entity_poly.entity_id
_entity_poly.type
_entity_poly.pdbx_seq_one_letter_code
_entity_poly.pdbx_strand_id
1 'polypeptide(L)'
;MASGPVAHLDRLEPRTLMTAYISEDLASAFGLDETVYSLTPPAGGGVDVFGFGDSVAALGDIDGDGRPDFAVGAPGRAAINGDEASPAINGRVFIYSGADASVIRVLGGDFYGFGHALANVGDLNGDGVSDLLVGSPNYVSDALVETARGRITVFSGADGAELFSVDGDTGSAEFGFALGAAGDLNNDDVTDLLVGAPGGGSAGEGQAFVLSGMDGSMIFTFSGEHAGDRFGAAVAGGADIGTVEEAYTLPTYDGLADIVIGAPGYDGGGTLTNVGAVFVYSGDGTLRAELIGNALGGNPGDAFGSSVAIISGTTVAAGAPGWDQDGLGGGATDRGRVFLYYISSYPYPGNENEFYRGQDYHLVGQAAGERFGQSISTVADLNTASIHWLAITAPGGENGGTSYLAVVENHLAGSGILESTPSVRGHAIAPVGDVNGDGIYDFITGGPGATAVPSASVVPIFAMIQPAVINGSSNSGEFLFANPTFSSYGYYTSGPARLSQGYVIMNGVYTPLSELPGLGENVRISGINDSGDIIGYDLETPDPNYPQGVVQGDPFVWRDGEKHYLADLITNIIGPTDLNIDGIYFKRLGNNGDILFEENPQEYVWGVPRAWHLRGNTLRHLWSGYVEDVSDSGTVLGTEREGGGLTGESRTWTVTGGAVHIDNFYNAIDINNDGTILGTDRHGDLALFSNGEIIVIGDADEMFDNQYYAGWRVFGLDEEGRALAYLEVYANAPPFSTRTLYLYDNERGLIPLGDLIATGDAPDGVIEGSPLSFIVPQVIRVTDLGNIVFSTHVLTLADDRPGFLVDEGGIGSVAAGPGGIIVTAMNQSGLPISFFLPAGSSQWEGRVMSGLSTSLSPDGDIATFVDPKDGKTYAVVLGDDAVTLYVQDVTGAFTSPRILSSEGLESTIITGKLVVFVATDQRVHIGGLNGDGDLVIFYQPGTFNENTQQYDYFFDNISDTHLALNDFETPNWVGDLTVYVTPWNGMNIAGLDDQGDIHVVWWAPGLTNWQEENLSETSGAPTLVGDLTAYVTPWGGLNLAGTDASGDLNVTWWVPGFGDRWEHENMTETHGGVQFEPGSLTSYVTPWGGLNLAGISKNSGEVSVYWWTPTTNIWISESLNLDSAPTDPAPIGKLISLISGATLNLFGAGEDGDAIRMFWNPGDGGQWHYQNLTDEVSAS
;
A
#
# COMPACT_ATOMS: atom_id res chain seq x y z
N MET A 1 -37.43 2.08 52.84
CA MET A 1 -36.69 2.18 54.12
C MET A 1 -35.23 1.96 53.77
N ALA A 2 -34.25 2.82 54.01
CA ALA A 2 -34.13 4.18 54.53
C ALA A 2 -32.81 4.69 53.88
N SER A 3 -32.85 5.77 53.09
CA SER A 3 -32.26 7.10 53.39
C SER A 3 -30.72 7.13 53.54
N GLY A 4 -30.05 7.92 52.70
CA GLY A 4 -28.59 8.21 52.74
C GLY A 4 -28.19 9.14 53.89
N PRO A 5 -27.27 10.11 53.72
CA PRO A 5 -26.01 10.18 52.96
C PRO A 5 -24.81 10.51 53.89
N VAL A 6 -23.57 10.37 53.44
CA VAL A 6 -22.43 11.15 53.99
C VAL A 6 -21.64 11.75 52.82
N ALA A 7 -21.37 13.03 52.98
CA ALA A 7 -21.02 14.01 51.96
C ALA A 7 -19.58 13.90 51.44
N HIS A 8 -19.46 14.30 50.17
CA HIS A 8 -18.30 14.86 49.49
C HIS A 8 -17.32 15.62 50.41
N LEU A 9 -16.03 15.37 50.20
CA LEU A 9 -15.06 16.44 50.11
C LEU A 9 -14.18 16.18 48.87
N ASP A 10 -14.37 17.05 47.89
CA ASP A 10 -13.67 17.06 46.62
C ASP A 10 -12.17 17.36 46.80
N ARG A 11 -11.35 16.68 46.01
CA ARG A 11 -10.35 17.35 45.18
C ARG A 11 -10.28 16.60 43.84
N LEU A 12 -11.03 17.14 42.88
CA LEU A 12 -10.85 16.95 41.45
C LEU A 12 -9.45 17.43 41.05
N GLU A 13 -8.67 16.54 40.46
CA GLU A 13 -7.67 16.87 39.45
C GLU A 13 -8.20 16.27 38.13
N PRO A 14 -8.23 17.00 37.01
CA PRO A 14 -8.77 16.51 35.74
C PRO A 14 -7.77 15.54 35.12
N ARG A 15 -7.86 14.25 35.48
CA ARG A 15 -7.11 13.19 34.80
C ARG A 15 -7.96 12.71 33.63
N THR A 16 -7.62 13.13 32.43
CA THR A 16 -8.24 12.70 31.18
C THR A 16 -8.12 11.18 31.07
N LEU A 17 -9.21 10.46 31.36
CA LEU A 17 -9.30 9.03 31.06
C LEU A 17 -9.53 8.90 29.56
N MET A 18 -8.53 8.38 28.84
CA MET A 18 -8.63 8.11 27.41
C MET A 18 -8.99 6.62 27.26
N THR A 19 -10.24 6.32 26.92
CA THR A 19 -10.74 4.97 26.67
C THR A 19 -11.05 4.86 25.17
N ALA A 20 -10.41 3.93 24.45
CA ALA A 20 -10.66 3.72 23.01
C ALA A 20 -11.69 2.60 22.79
N TYR A 21 -12.45 2.68 21.69
CA TYR A 21 -13.43 1.69 21.24
C TYR A 21 -13.36 1.58 19.72
N ILE A 22 -13.18 0.36 19.17
CA ILE A 22 -13.40 0.05 17.74
C ILE A 22 -14.05 -1.33 17.64
N SER A 23 -15.01 -1.49 16.71
CA SER A 23 -15.71 -2.74 16.38
C SER A 23 -14.98 -3.51 15.27
N GLU A 24 -14.93 -4.83 15.38
CA GLU A 24 -14.31 -5.80 14.45
C GLU A 24 -14.70 -5.64 12.96
N ASP A 25 -15.83 -5.00 12.66
CA ASP A 25 -16.37 -4.86 11.30
C ASP A 25 -15.65 -3.82 10.41
N LEU A 26 -14.90 -2.86 10.97
CA LEU A 26 -14.23 -1.82 10.15
C LEU A 26 -12.92 -2.31 9.48
N ALA A 27 -12.08 -3.08 10.18
CA ALA A 27 -10.79 -3.54 9.64
C ALA A 27 -10.95 -4.46 8.40
N SER A 28 -11.98 -5.31 8.43
CA SER A 28 -12.31 -6.23 7.32
C SER A 28 -12.87 -5.52 6.07
N ALA A 29 -13.49 -4.35 6.22
CA ALA A 29 -14.08 -3.59 5.11
C ALA A 29 -13.04 -2.80 4.29
N PHE A 30 -11.85 -2.58 4.84
CA PHE A 30 -10.76 -1.80 4.23
C PHE A 30 -9.54 -2.65 3.83
N GLY A 31 -9.60 -3.99 3.95
CA GLY A 31 -8.46 -4.87 3.64
C GLY A 31 -7.28 -4.77 4.63
N LEU A 32 -7.49 -4.20 5.83
CA LEU A 32 -6.46 -3.79 6.78
C LEU A 32 -6.07 -4.89 7.79
N ASP A 33 -6.26 -6.17 7.45
CA ASP A 33 -6.02 -7.33 8.32
C ASP A 33 -4.77 -8.15 7.90
N GLU A 34 -3.95 -7.64 6.97
CA GLU A 34 -2.87 -8.45 6.38
C GLU A 34 -1.59 -8.46 7.24
N THR A 35 -1.36 -9.60 7.89
CA THR A 35 -0.04 -9.97 8.41
C THR A 35 0.92 -10.15 7.22
N VAL A 36 2.03 -9.40 7.17
CA VAL A 36 3.06 -9.54 6.11
C VAL A 36 3.61 -10.96 6.10
N TYR A 37 4.08 -11.43 7.26
CA TYR A 37 4.58 -12.80 7.43
C TYR A 37 4.07 -13.42 8.72
N SER A 38 3.60 -14.67 8.65
CA SER A 38 3.37 -15.51 9.83
C SER A 38 4.48 -16.56 9.92
N LEU A 39 5.31 -16.43 10.95
CA LEU A 39 6.49 -17.26 11.15
C LEU A 39 6.15 -18.43 12.06
N THR A 40 6.46 -19.62 11.57
CA THR A 40 6.50 -20.83 12.39
C THR A 40 7.93 -21.36 12.47
N PRO A 41 8.34 -21.98 13.59
CA PRO A 41 9.66 -22.55 13.70
C PRO A 41 9.91 -23.60 12.60
N PRO A 42 11.06 -23.56 11.88
CA PRO A 42 11.34 -24.43 10.74
C PRO A 42 11.15 -25.92 11.07
N ALA A 43 10.30 -26.62 10.32
CA ALA A 43 10.03 -28.04 10.52
C ALA A 43 11.14 -28.91 9.92
N GLY A 44 12.17 -29.24 10.70
CA GLY A 44 13.17 -30.21 10.28
C GLY A 44 14.40 -30.28 11.19
N GLY A 45 14.50 -31.32 12.02
CA GLY A 45 15.75 -31.63 12.74
C GLY A 45 15.64 -32.35 14.08
N GLY A 46 14.43 -32.53 14.63
CA GLY A 46 14.29 -33.07 16.00
C GLY A 46 14.74 -32.10 17.09
N VAL A 47 14.74 -30.80 16.80
CA VAL A 47 14.99 -29.71 17.74
C VAL A 47 13.64 -29.20 18.25
N ASP A 48 13.40 -29.36 19.56
CA ASP A 48 12.26 -28.72 20.22
C ASP A 48 12.54 -27.20 20.32
N VAL A 49 11.64 -26.35 19.83
CA VAL A 49 11.85 -24.89 19.68
C VAL A 49 11.03 -24.12 20.72
N PHE A 50 11.30 -24.43 22.00
CA PHE A 50 10.50 -23.90 23.11
C PHE A 50 10.76 -22.40 23.31
N GLY A 51 9.69 -21.61 23.38
CA GLY A 51 9.76 -20.14 23.53
C GLY A 51 10.10 -19.38 22.24
N PHE A 52 9.93 -19.97 21.05
CA PHE A 52 10.12 -19.23 19.80
C PHE A 52 9.19 -18.01 19.74
N GLY A 53 9.76 -16.83 19.56
CA GLY A 53 9.07 -15.55 19.64
C GLY A 53 9.16 -14.86 21.01
N ASP A 54 9.82 -15.45 22.01
CA ASP A 54 9.97 -14.83 23.35
C ASP A 54 10.81 -13.53 23.31
N SER A 55 11.70 -13.41 22.32
CA SER A 55 12.43 -12.17 22.02
C SER A 55 12.56 -11.98 20.52
N VAL A 56 12.65 -10.72 20.10
CA VAL A 56 12.79 -10.31 18.70
C VAL A 56 13.72 -9.09 18.61
N ALA A 57 14.44 -8.94 17.50
CA ALA A 57 15.26 -7.76 17.23
C ALA A 57 15.35 -7.51 15.72
N ALA A 58 15.42 -6.25 15.31
CA ALA A 58 15.74 -5.88 13.93
C ALA A 58 17.24 -5.90 13.70
N LEU A 59 17.67 -6.23 12.49
CA LEU A 59 19.09 -6.31 12.13
C LEU A 59 19.46 -5.32 11.01
N GLY A 60 18.47 -4.73 10.33
CA GLY A 60 18.71 -4.04 9.06
C GLY A 60 19.01 -5.06 7.96
N ASP A 61 19.36 -4.60 6.78
CA ASP A 61 19.69 -5.47 5.64
C ASP A 61 21.07 -6.12 5.84
N ILE A 62 21.10 -7.38 6.29
CA ILE A 62 22.35 -8.10 6.58
C ILE A 62 22.76 -9.07 5.46
N ASP A 63 21.87 -9.39 4.54
CA ASP A 63 22.16 -10.24 3.37
C ASP A 63 22.33 -9.47 2.05
N GLY A 64 22.03 -8.17 2.06
CA GLY A 64 22.26 -7.23 0.96
C GLY A 64 21.15 -7.23 -0.08
N ASP A 65 19.95 -7.69 0.26
CA ASP A 65 18.80 -7.78 -0.65
C ASP A 65 18.00 -6.47 -0.78
N GLY A 66 18.37 -5.44 -0.02
CA GLY A 66 17.73 -4.13 0.00
C GLY A 66 16.52 -4.04 0.93
N ARG A 67 16.16 -5.12 1.64
CA ARG A 67 15.09 -5.16 2.65
C ARG A 67 15.69 -5.46 4.02
N PRO A 68 15.12 -4.91 5.10
CA PRO A 68 15.67 -5.08 6.44
C PRO A 68 15.31 -6.44 7.05
N ASP A 69 16.30 -7.08 7.65
CA ASP A 69 16.21 -8.41 8.26
C ASP A 69 15.94 -8.36 9.77
N PHE A 70 15.57 -9.51 10.32
CA PHE A 70 15.21 -9.60 11.74
C PHE A 70 15.54 -10.94 12.38
N ALA A 71 15.68 -10.93 13.71
CA ALA A 71 15.98 -12.08 14.53
C ALA A 71 14.82 -12.45 15.46
N VAL A 72 14.62 -13.76 15.66
CA VAL A 72 13.62 -14.34 16.56
C VAL A 72 14.30 -15.33 17.52
N GLY A 73 14.18 -15.06 18.82
CA GLY A 73 14.73 -15.90 19.88
C GLY A 73 13.81 -17.05 20.27
N ALA A 74 14.42 -18.18 20.61
CA ALA A 74 13.77 -19.36 21.17
C ALA A 74 14.63 -19.90 22.32
N PRO A 75 14.48 -19.38 23.55
CA PRO A 75 15.41 -19.62 24.66
C PRO A 75 15.48 -21.08 25.11
N GLY A 76 14.54 -21.95 24.74
CA GLY A 76 14.52 -23.33 25.21
C GLY A 76 14.05 -23.43 26.67
N ARG A 77 14.27 -24.59 27.30
CA ARG A 77 13.86 -24.82 28.70
C ARG A 77 14.80 -25.78 29.45
N ALA A 78 14.86 -25.62 30.76
CA ALA A 78 15.54 -26.57 31.64
C ALA A 78 14.80 -27.93 31.67
N ALA A 79 15.51 -28.98 32.08
CA ALA A 79 14.90 -30.29 32.34
C ALA A 79 13.95 -30.20 33.56
N ILE A 80 12.74 -30.77 33.45
CA ILE A 80 11.75 -30.73 34.53
C ILE A 80 12.02 -31.89 35.51
N ASN A 81 12.39 -31.58 36.76
CA ASN A 81 12.48 -32.53 37.89
C ASN A 81 13.24 -33.85 37.64
N GLY A 82 14.27 -33.85 36.78
CA GLY A 82 15.05 -35.05 36.47
C GLY A 82 14.25 -36.13 35.72
N ASP A 83 13.13 -35.78 35.11
CA ASP A 83 12.34 -36.67 34.26
C ASP A 83 13.04 -36.84 32.90
N GLU A 84 13.50 -38.06 32.60
CA GLU A 84 14.10 -38.39 31.29
C GLU A 84 13.11 -38.22 30.12
N ALA A 85 11.81 -38.07 30.39
CA ALA A 85 10.79 -37.77 29.38
C ALA A 85 10.71 -36.28 28.98
N SER A 86 11.40 -35.38 29.67
CA SER A 86 11.45 -33.93 29.35
C SER A 86 12.88 -33.40 29.44
N PRO A 87 13.74 -33.73 28.46
CA PRO A 87 15.13 -33.30 28.44
C PRO A 87 15.24 -31.77 28.35
N ALA A 88 16.38 -31.24 28.80
CA ALA A 88 16.71 -29.84 28.60
C ALA A 88 16.77 -29.52 27.10
N ILE A 89 16.25 -28.36 26.73
CA ILE A 89 16.25 -27.86 25.37
C ILE A 89 17.12 -26.62 25.34
N ASN A 90 18.14 -26.67 24.50
CA ASN A 90 19.05 -25.55 24.33
C ASN A 90 18.39 -24.42 23.55
N GLY A 91 18.77 -23.19 23.88
CA GLY A 91 18.25 -22.02 23.21
C GLY A 91 18.81 -21.84 21.80
N ARG A 92 18.03 -21.17 20.95
CA ARG A 92 18.33 -20.87 19.54
C ARG A 92 17.89 -19.44 19.20
N VAL A 93 18.51 -18.88 18.18
CA VAL A 93 18.10 -17.62 17.55
C VAL A 93 18.03 -17.86 16.05
N PHE A 94 16.91 -17.50 15.44
CA PHE A 94 16.67 -17.60 14.01
C PHE A 94 16.78 -16.21 13.41
N ILE A 95 17.52 -16.08 12.31
CA ILE A 95 17.64 -14.84 11.55
C ILE A 95 16.94 -15.06 10.22
N TYR A 96 16.05 -14.15 9.88
CA TYR A 96 15.15 -14.23 8.73
C TYR A 96 15.38 -13.07 7.78
N SER A 97 15.29 -13.34 6.48
CA SER A 97 15.29 -12.31 5.45
C SER A 97 13.99 -11.52 5.49
N GLY A 98 14.11 -10.20 5.36
CA GLY A 98 12.98 -9.31 5.19
C GLY A 98 12.24 -9.53 3.86
N ALA A 99 12.91 -9.96 2.80
CA ALA A 99 12.29 -10.08 1.48
C ALA A 99 11.28 -11.22 1.36
N ASP A 100 11.52 -12.35 2.03
CA ASP A 100 10.74 -13.57 1.81
C ASP A 100 10.50 -14.42 3.08
N ALA A 101 10.93 -13.93 4.25
CA ALA A 101 10.90 -14.67 5.50
C ALA A 101 11.63 -16.03 5.47
N SER A 102 12.59 -16.20 4.55
CA SER A 102 13.50 -17.35 4.54
C SER A 102 14.50 -17.23 5.70
N VAL A 103 14.98 -18.39 6.20
CA VAL A 103 15.97 -18.39 7.28
C VAL A 103 17.35 -18.14 6.69
N ILE A 104 17.91 -16.96 6.93
CA ILE A 104 19.31 -16.63 6.61
C ILE A 104 20.23 -17.51 7.44
N ARG A 105 20.03 -17.54 8.76
CA ARG A 105 20.92 -18.22 9.72
C ARG A 105 20.19 -18.71 10.97
N VAL A 106 20.76 -19.74 11.60
CA VAL A 106 20.36 -20.20 12.93
C VAL A 106 21.57 -20.21 13.85
N LEU A 107 21.53 -19.35 14.87
CA LEU A 107 22.52 -19.31 15.94
C LEU A 107 22.04 -20.19 17.10
N GLY A 108 22.97 -20.80 17.85
CA GLY A 108 22.58 -21.68 18.94
C GLY A 108 23.59 -21.77 20.07
N GLY A 109 23.08 -21.87 21.29
CA GLY A 109 23.86 -22.16 22.49
C GLY A 109 23.91 -23.65 22.84
N ASP A 110 24.87 -24.01 23.69
CA ASP A 110 24.99 -25.35 24.28
C ASP A 110 24.07 -25.58 25.49
N PHE A 111 23.25 -24.59 25.86
CA PHE A 111 22.47 -24.55 27.09
C PHE A 111 21.12 -23.82 26.89
N TYR A 112 20.18 -23.99 27.83
CA TYR A 112 18.88 -23.30 27.83
C TYR A 112 19.04 -21.84 28.29
N GLY A 113 18.24 -20.94 27.75
CA GLY A 113 18.30 -19.49 27.98
C GLY A 113 19.04 -18.70 26.90
N PHE A 114 19.70 -19.35 25.93
CA PHE A 114 20.32 -18.66 24.79
C PHE A 114 19.25 -18.10 23.85
N GLY A 115 19.26 -16.77 23.61
CA GLY A 115 18.19 -16.11 22.86
C GLY A 115 17.02 -15.68 23.74
N HIS A 116 17.24 -15.52 25.05
CA HIS A 116 16.23 -14.95 25.96
C HIS A 116 16.00 -13.46 25.71
N ALA A 117 17.06 -12.73 25.38
CA ALA A 117 17.01 -11.34 24.98
C ALA A 117 17.89 -11.15 23.74
N LEU A 118 17.48 -10.24 22.86
CA LEU A 118 18.16 -9.87 21.63
C LEU A 118 18.24 -8.35 21.56
N ALA A 119 19.35 -7.81 21.05
CA ALA A 119 19.48 -6.39 20.76
C ALA A 119 20.35 -6.17 19.52
N ASN A 120 19.91 -5.25 18.67
CA ASN A 120 20.78 -4.65 17.66
C ASN A 120 21.74 -3.69 18.35
N VAL A 121 23.03 -3.82 18.08
CA VAL A 121 24.08 -3.00 18.70
C VAL A 121 24.89 -2.20 17.68
N GLY A 122 24.40 -2.15 16.43
CA GLY A 122 25.11 -1.58 15.29
C GLY A 122 26.31 -2.45 14.87
N ASP A 123 27.10 -1.94 13.93
CA ASP A 123 28.33 -2.58 13.46
C ASP A 123 29.47 -2.34 14.47
N LEU A 124 29.81 -3.35 15.27
CA LEU A 124 30.86 -3.27 16.29
C LEU A 124 32.24 -3.62 15.73
N ASN A 125 32.28 -4.31 14.59
CA ASN A 125 33.51 -4.87 14.03
C ASN A 125 34.04 -4.07 12.81
N GLY A 126 33.24 -3.15 12.29
CA GLY A 126 33.57 -2.22 11.20
C GLY A 126 33.43 -2.84 9.80
N ASP A 127 32.61 -3.88 9.63
CA ASP A 127 32.38 -4.55 8.34
C ASP A 127 31.23 -3.94 7.51
N GLY A 128 30.50 -2.98 8.07
CA GLY A 128 29.36 -2.31 7.45
C GLY A 128 28.02 -2.97 7.68
N VAL A 129 27.94 -4.07 8.44
CA VAL A 129 26.71 -4.81 8.74
C VAL A 129 26.43 -4.77 10.25
N SER A 130 25.18 -4.58 10.67
CA SER A 130 24.87 -4.50 12.10
C SER A 130 25.03 -5.85 12.81
N ASP A 131 25.63 -5.83 14.00
CA ASP A 131 25.88 -7.00 14.83
C ASP A 131 24.75 -7.28 15.83
N LEU A 132 24.65 -8.54 16.26
CA LEU A 132 23.59 -9.03 17.15
C LEU A 132 24.13 -9.41 18.53
N LEU A 133 23.60 -8.78 19.58
CA LEU A 133 23.85 -9.14 20.98
C LEU A 133 22.80 -10.13 21.48
N VAL A 134 23.25 -11.28 22.01
CA VAL A 134 22.39 -12.37 22.48
C VAL A 134 22.57 -12.63 23.98
N GLY A 135 21.46 -12.60 24.71
CA GLY A 135 21.39 -12.82 26.15
C GLY A 135 21.22 -14.29 26.52
N SER A 136 21.87 -14.69 27.61
CA SER A 136 21.93 -16.06 28.13
C SER A 136 21.86 -16.08 29.66
N PRO A 137 20.79 -15.56 30.29
CA PRO A 137 20.72 -15.32 31.74
C PRO A 137 20.84 -16.59 32.59
N ASN A 138 20.52 -17.75 32.02
CA ASN A 138 20.59 -19.04 32.70
C ASN A 138 21.93 -19.77 32.53
N TYR A 139 22.94 -19.14 31.92
CA TYR A 139 24.25 -19.75 31.72
C TYR A 139 24.93 -20.13 33.05
N VAL A 140 25.54 -21.33 33.06
CA VAL A 140 26.32 -21.88 34.18
C VAL A 140 27.70 -22.31 33.69
N SER A 141 28.76 -21.79 34.31
CA SER A 141 30.15 -22.04 33.90
C SER A 141 30.70 -23.42 34.33
N ASP A 142 30.08 -24.08 35.32
CA ASP A 142 30.48 -25.40 35.84
C ASP A 142 29.25 -26.15 36.36
N ALA A 143 29.04 -27.39 35.92
CA ALA A 143 27.92 -28.24 36.34
C ALA A 143 27.91 -28.56 37.86
N LEU A 144 28.98 -28.25 38.59
CA LEU A 144 29.10 -28.44 40.04
C LEU A 144 28.74 -27.19 40.87
N VAL A 145 28.47 -26.05 40.22
CA VAL A 145 28.09 -24.79 40.87
C VAL A 145 26.69 -24.39 40.38
N GLU A 146 25.67 -24.57 41.22
CA GLU A 146 24.26 -24.36 40.85
C GLU A 146 23.82 -22.89 40.73
N THR A 147 24.73 -21.92 40.75
CA THR A 147 24.35 -20.50 40.57
C THR A 147 24.51 -20.09 39.12
N ALA A 148 23.39 -19.88 38.43
CA ALA A 148 23.33 -19.27 37.10
C ALA A 148 24.03 -17.90 37.15
N ARG A 149 25.14 -17.78 36.42
CA ARG A 149 25.93 -16.54 36.34
C ARG A 149 25.52 -15.66 35.18
N GLY A 150 24.81 -16.22 34.20
CA GLY A 150 24.44 -15.51 32.99
C GLY A 150 25.63 -15.27 32.05
N ARG A 151 25.32 -14.98 30.80
CA ARG A 151 26.28 -14.70 29.72
C ARG A 151 25.64 -13.77 28.70
N ILE A 152 26.47 -12.98 28.03
CA ILE A 152 26.14 -12.37 26.75
C ILE A 152 27.12 -12.85 25.67
N THR A 153 26.66 -12.92 24.43
CA THR A 153 27.49 -13.22 23.27
C THR A 153 27.15 -12.25 22.14
N VAL A 154 28.16 -11.70 21.48
CA VAL A 154 28.01 -10.85 20.30
C VAL A 154 28.33 -11.68 19.06
N PHE A 155 27.46 -11.64 18.05
CA PHE A 155 27.64 -12.29 16.76
C PHE A 155 27.69 -11.27 15.64
N SER A 156 28.61 -11.48 14.69
CA SER A 156 28.67 -10.68 13.48
C SER A 156 27.38 -10.84 12.67
N GLY A 157 26.80 -9.72 12.23
CA GLY A 157 25.64 -9.75 11.34
C GLY A 157 25.96 -10.33 9.98
N ALA A 158 27.16 -10.06 9.45
CA ALA A 158 27.57 -10.46 8.10
C ALA A 158 27.74 -11.97 7.93
N ASP A 159 28.39 -12.66 8.88
CA ASP A 159 28.74 -14.08 8.75
C ASP A 159 28.23 -14.97 9.91
N GLY A 160 27.72 -14.39 10.99
CA GLY A 160 27.27 -15.11 12.19
C GLY A 160 28.41 -15.60 13.10
N ALA A 161 29.65 -15.13 12.90
CA ALA A 161 30.77 -15.49 13.76
C ALA A 161 30.64 -14.86 15.15
N GLU A 162 31.00 -15.60 16.20
CA GLU A 162 31.12 -15.02 17.55
C GLU A 162 32.29 -14.03 17.57
N LEU A 163 32.00 -12.76 17.86
CA LEU A 163 33.00 -11.71 18.02
C LEU A 163 33.66 -11.83 19.41
N PHE A 164 32.85 -11.83 20.46
CA PHE A 164 33.26 -12.10 21.83
C PHE A 164 32.07 -12.50 22.72
N SER A 165 32.37 -13.01 23.91
CA SER A 165 31.39 -13.30 24.95
C SER A 165 31.86 -12.85 26.33
N VAL A 166 30.92 -12.45 27.18
CA VAL A 166 31.17 -12.01 28.55
C VAL A 166 30.31 -12.83 29.50
N ASP A 167 30.96 -13.46 30.49
CA ASP A 167 30.31 -14.19 31.57
C ASP A 167 30.04 -13.28 32.76
N GLY A 168 28.85 -13.40 33.35
CA GLY A 168 28.59 -12.80 34.65
C GLY A 168 29.45 -13.44 35.75
N ASP A 169 29.68 -12.70 36.83
CA ASP A 169 30.38 -13.23 37.99
C ASP A 169 29.42 -13.96 38.95
N THR A 170 29.92 -14.46 40.09
CA THR A 170 29.08 -15.16 41.07
C THR A 170 28.03 -14.27 41.76
N GLY A 171 28.16 -12.95 41.65
CA GLY A 171 27.21 -11.97 42.17
C GLY A 171 26.24 -11.46 41.10
N SER A 172 26.41 -11.80 39.82
CA SER A 172 25.64 -11.25 38.71
C SER A 172 24.59 -12.24 38.20
N ALA A 173 23.79 -12.82 39.10
CA ALA A 173 22.77 -13.77 38.68
C ALA A 173 21.80 -13.17 37.64
N GLU A 174 21.43 -13.98 36.65
CA GLU A 174 20.61 -13.57 35.49
C GLU A 174 21.29 -12.52 34.57
N PHE A 175 22.62 -12.41 34.55
CA PHE A 175 23.33 -11.53 33.61
C PHE A 175 22.98 -11.84 32.14
N GLY A 176 22.54 -10.81 31.41
CA GLY A 176 22.02 -10.95 30.05
C GLY A 176 20.51 -11.16 29.99
N PHE A 177 19.77 -10.84 31.06
CA PHE A 177 18.31 -10.93 31.10
C PHE A 177 17.62 -9.88 30.22
N ALA A 178 18.12 -8.64 30.26
CA ALA A 178 17.69 -7.53 29.42
C ALA A 178 18.91 -6.93 28.73
N LEU A 179 18.75 -6.49 27.48
CA LEU A 179 19.83 -6.00 26.63
C LEU A 179 19.41 -4.72 25.92
N GLY A 180 20.38 -3.87 25.59
CA GLY A 180 20.19 -2.71 24.74
C GLY A 180 21.52 -2.12 24.28
N ALA A 181 21.47 -1.25 23.28
CA ALA A 181 22.59 -0.38 22.92
C ALA A 181 22.65 0.80 23.89
N ALA A 182 23.82 1.07 24.48
CA ALA A 182 24.03 2.20 25.38
C ALA A 182 24.40 3.49 24.62
N GLY A 183 24.73 3.40 23.33
CA GLY A 183 25.46 4.44 22.60
C GLY A 183 26.96 4.38 22.91
N ASP A 184 27.78 5.25 22.32
CA ASP A 184 29.21 5.34 22.66
C ASP A 184 29.41 6.25 23.89
N LEU A 185 29.58 5.65 25.07
CA LEU A 185 29.74 6.35 26.34
C LEU A 185 31.22 6.54 26.70
N ASN A 186 32.09 5.71 26.13
CA ASN A 186 33.52 5.73 26.41
C ASN A 186 34.33 6.58 25.40
N ASN A 187 33.68 7.04 24.32
CA ASN A 187 34.23 7.81 23.20
C ASN A 187 35.32 7.05 22.42
N ASP A 188 35.11 5.77 22.14
CA ASP A 188 35.98 4.96 21.27
C ASP A 188 35.42 4.78 19.84
N ASP A 189 34.37 5.53 19.49
CA ASP A 189 33.63 5.48 18.23
C ASP A 189 32.92 4.13 17.98
N VAL A 190 32.75 3.30 19.03
CA VAL A 190 32.03 2.03 18.99
C VAL A 190 30.87 2.06 19.99
N THR A 191 29.69 1.59 19.58
CA THR A 191 28.52 1.53 20.47
C THR A 191 28.78 0.62 21.68
N ASP A 192 28.56 1.12 22.89
CA ASP A 192 28.66 0.35 24.12
C ASP A 192 27.39 -0.49 24.38
N LEU A 193 27.53 -1.56 25.17
CA LEU A 193 26.49 -2.56 25.45
C LEU A 193 25.88 -2.34 26.83
N LEU A 194 24.54 -2.33 26.93
CA LEU A 194 23.80 -2.25 28.18
C LEU A 194 23.22 -3.63 28.55
N VAL A 195 23.53 -4.12 29.76
CA VAL A 195 23.19 -5.48 30.19
C VAL A 195 22.52 -5.47 31.57
N GLY A 196 21.30 -6.01 31.65
CA GLY A 196 20.57 -6.22 32.89
C GLY A 196 20.84 -7.57 33.56
N ALA A 197 20.89 -7.57 34.89
CA ALA A 197 21.02 -8.74 35.75
C ALA A 197 20.12 -8.59 37.00
N PRO A 198 18.79 -8.77 36.85
CA PRO A 198 17.84 -8.48 37.92
C PRO A 198 17.95 -9.41 39.14
N GLY A 199 18.58 -10.58 39.00
CA GLY A 199 18.93 -11.46 40.11
C GLY A 199 20.27 -11.13 40.77
N GLY A 200 21.03 -10.18 40.22
CA GLY A 200 22.39 -9.85 40.65
C GLY A 200 22.48 -9.09 41.97
N GLY A 201 23.69 -8.79 42.40
CA GLY A 201 23.98 -8.15 43.67
C GLY A 201 24.21 -9.12 44.83
N SER A 202 24.73 -8.60 45.93
CA SER A 202 25.17 -9.42 47.08
C SER A 202 23.99 -9.95 47.92
N ALA A 203 22.84 -9.31 47.81
CA ALA A 203 21.59 -9.65 48.47
C ALA A 203 20.45 -9.95 47.47
N GLY A 204 20.71 -9.91 46.16
CA GLY A 204 19.70 -10.07 45.11
C GLY A 204 18.95 -8.76 44.82
N GLU A 205 19.63 -7.62 44.96
CA GLU A 205 19.11 -6.28 44.69
C GLU A 205 18.90 -5.99 43.19
N GLY A 206 19.53 -6.77 42.32
CA GLY A 206 19.58 -6.54 40.88
C GLY A 206 20.68 -5.55 40.49
N GLN A 207 21.24 -5.73 39.30
CA GLN A 207 22.30 -4.89 38.75
C GLN A 207 22.09 -4.62 37.27
N ALA A 208 22.70 -3.56 36.76
CA ALA A 208 22.86 -3.32 35.34
C ALA A 208 24.30 -2.88 35.04
N PHE A 209 24.79 -3.24 33.86
CA PHE A 209 26.18 -3.08 33.46
C PHE A 209 26.27 -2.39 32.12
N VAL A 210 27.26 -1.52 31.95
CA VAL A 210 27.66 -0.99 30.64
C VAL A 210 29.02 -1.57 30.30
N LEU A 211 29.15 -2.15 29.12
CA LEU A 211 30.37 -2.78 28.63
C LEU A 211 30.80 -2.13 27.32
N SER A 212 32.10 -2.04 27.06
CA SER A 212 32.58 -1.58 25.75
C SER A 212 32.14 -2.54 24.64
N GLY A 213 31.59 -2.00 23.55
CA GLY A 213 31.27 -2.79 22.37
C GLY A 213 32.50 -3.33 21.65
N MET A 214 33.67 -2.71 21.86
CA MET A 214 34.92 -3.09 21.21
C MET A 214 35.52 -4.39 21.80
N ASP A 215 35.42 -4.59 23.11
CA ASP A 215 36.10 -5.72 23.78
C ASP A 215 35.35 -6.34 24.98
N GLY A 216 34.16 -5.84 25.30
CA GLY A 216 33.35 -6.30 26.44
C GLY A 216 33.88 -5.88 27.81
N SER A 217 34.84 -4.95 27.88
CA SER A 217 35.35 -4.44 29.15
C SER A 217 34.32 -3.60 29.91
N MET A 218 34.34 -3.67 31.24
CA MET A 218 33.35 -3.00 32.10
C MET A 218 33.58 -1.48 32.16
N ILE A 219 32.54 -0.70 31.83
CA ILE A 219 32.51 0.76 31.91
C ILE A 219 31.78 1.19 33.19
N PHE A 220 30.52 0.79 33.35
CA PHE A 220 29.68 1.13 34.51
C PHE A 220 29.05 -0.10 35.16
N THR A 221 28.81 0.00 36.46
CA THR A 221 27.99 -0.94 37.22
C THR A 221 27.01 -0.15 38.07
N PHE A 222 25.72 -0.38 37.83
CA PHE A 222 24.61 0.16 38.59
C PHE A 222 24.02 -0.95 39.45
N SER A 223 23.61 -0.65 40.68
CA SER A 223 23.06 -1.64 41.61
C SER A 223 21.79 -1.12 42.24
N GLY A 224 20.81 -2.02 42.42
CA GLY A 224 19.60 -1.74 43.19
C GLY A 224 19.92 -1.46 44.65
N GLU A 225 18.94 -0.92 45.38
CA GLU A 225 19.15 -0.52 46.77
C GLU A 225 18.86 -1.65 47.75
N HIS A 226 17.87 -2.49 47.45
CA HIS A 226 17.36 -3.52 48.35
C HIS A 226 17.13 -4.86 47.64
N ALA A 227 17.26 -5.93 48.41
CA ALA A 227 17.03 -7.29 47.94
C ALA A 227 15.60 -7.46 47.39
N GLY A 228 15.48 -7.95 46.16
CA GLY A 228 14.20 -8.15 45.50
C GLY A 228 13.71 -6.97 44.66
N ASP A 229 14.45 -5.86 44.58
CA ASP A 229 14.12 -4.71 43.72
C ASP A 229 14.07 -5.10 42.23
N ARG A 230 14.80 -6.16 41.86
CA ARG A 230 14.98 -6.62 40.47
C ARG A 230 15.51 -5.51 39.57
N PHE A 231 16.41 -4.69 40.08
CA PHE A 231 17.04 -3.61 39.31
C PHE A 231 17.76 -4.18 38.08
N GLY A 232 17.53 -3.60 36.89
CA GLY A 232 18.04 -4.16 35.63
C GLY A 232 17.10 -5.18 34.97
N ALA A 233 15.83 -5.25 35.38
CA ALA A 233 14.84 -6.11 34.73
C ALA A 233 14.45 -5.64 33.32
N ALA A 234 14.58 -4.35 33.05
CA ALA A 234 14.43 -3.74 31.74
C ALA A 234 15.46 -2.62 31.59
N VAL A 235 15.95 -2.41 30.38
CA VAL A 235 16.98 -1.41 30.08
C VAL A 235 16.70 -0.74 28.74
N ALA A 236 17.02 0.55 28.61
CA ALA A 236 17.00 1.29 27.36
C ALA A 236 18.12 2.34 27.37
N GLY A 237 18.71 2.64 26.21
CA GLY A 237 19.82 3.59 26.08
C GLY A 237 20.00 4.10 24.65
N GLY A 238 21.13 4.74 24.37
CA GLY A 238 21.51 5.15 23.01
C GLY A 238 20.95 6.51 22.56
N ALA A 239 20.15 7.19 23.38
CA ALA A 239 19.63 8.53 23.10
C ALA A 239 20.01 9.51 24.20
N ASP A 240 20.40 10.73 23.83
CA ASP A 240 20.66 11.83 24.76
C ASP A 240 19.33 12.46 25.20
N ILE A 241 19.01 12.36 26.50
CA ILE A 241 17.78 12.93 27.05
C ILE A 241 18.10 14.34 27.57
N GLY A 242 17.75 15.34 26.76
CA GLY A 242 17.92 16.74 27.09
C GLY A 242 17.13 17.18 28.32
N THR A 243 17.68 18.15 29.05
CA THR A 243 17.03 18.76 30.22
C THR A 243 16.51 20.15 29.88
N VAL A 244 15.32 20.49 30.38
CA VAL A 244 14.72 21.81 30.19
C VAL A 244 14.89 22.64 31.47
N GLU A 245 15.66 23.72 31.42
CA GLU A 245 15.94 24.61 32.57
C GLU A 245 14.78 25.58 32.89
N GLU A 246 14.03 26.04 31.89
CA GLU A 246 12.85 26.89 32.05
C GLU A 246 11.70 26.40 31.15
N ALA A 247 10.47 26.43 31.67
CA ALA A 247 9.28 26.21 30.84
C ALA A 247 9.37 27.13 29.61
N TYR A 248 9.25 26.56 28.40
CA TYR A 248 9.35 27.23 27.09
C TYR A 248 10.77 27.46 26.51
N THR A 249 11.82 26.85 27.06
CA THR A 249 13.18 26.83 26.44
C THR A 249 13.46 25.51 25.72
N LEU A 250 14.37 25.52 24.73
CA LEU A 250 14.81 24.30 24.06
C LEU A 250 15.56 23.39 25.04
N PRO A 251 15.42 22.06 24.95
CA PRO A 251 16.17 21.13 25.79
C PRO A 251 17.68 21.32 25.58
N THR A 252 18.43 21.20 26.68
CA THR A 252 19.90 21.17 26.66
C THR A 252 20.37 19.73 26.71
N TYR A 253 21.13 19.35 25.68
CA TYR A 253 21.70 18.03 25.45
C TYR A 253 23.17 18.06 25.86
N ASP A 254 23.64 17.08 26.61
CA ASP A 254 25.05 17.00 27.03
C ASP A 254 25.95 16.29 26.02
N GLY A 255 25.35 15.77 24.95
CA GLY A 255 26.02 15.08 23.85
C GLY A 255 26.39 13.64 24.18
N LEU A 256 25.94 13.11 25.31
CA LEU A 256 26.17 11.73 25.72
C LEU A 256 24.83 10.99 25.73
N ALA A 257 24.83 9.74 25.29
CA ALA A 257 23.65 8.90 25.39
C ALA A 257 23.31 8.62 26.87
N ASP A 258 22.03 8.67 27.21
CA ASP A 258 21.54 8.41 28.56
C ASP A 258 21.08 6.95 28.72
N ILE A 259 20.95 6.52 29.98
CA ILE A 259 20.64 5.13 30.35
C ILE A 259 19.38 5.11 31.22
N VAL A 260 18.40 4.28 30.85
CA VAL A 260 17.17 4.05 31.61
C VAL A 260 17.12 2.61 32.11
N ILE A 261 16.84 2.43 33.41
CA ILE A 261 16.83 1.12 34.07
C ILE A 261 15.55 0.92 34.87
N GLY A 262 14.85 -0.18 34.62
CA GLY A 262 13.66 -0.60 35.36
C GLY A 262 13.98 -1.47 36.58
N ALA A 263 13.23 -1.26 37.65
CA ALA A 263 13.28 -2.01 38.91
C ALA A 263 11.85 -2.32 39.41
N PRO A 264 11.15 -3.29 38.81
CA PRO A 264 9.73 -3.55 39.07
C PRO A 264 9.42 -4.09 40.48
N GLY A 265 10.44 -4.59 41.19
CA GLY A 265 10.33 -5.04 42.58
C GLY A 265 10.60 -3.95 43.62
N TYR A 266 10.99 -2.74 43.21
CA TYR A 266 11.45 -1.69 44.11
C TYR A 266 10.44 -1.35 45.21
N ASP A 267 10.90 -1.25 46.46
CA ASP A 267 10.05 -1.06 47.64
C ASP A 267 10.01 0.39 48.18
N GLY A 268 10.78 1.31 47.59
CA GLY A 268 10.78 2.73 47.94
C GLY A 268 11.39 3.05 49.32
N GLY A 269 12.21 2.14 49.88
CA GLY A 269 12.94 2.38 51.14
C GLY A 269 12.04 2.55 52.38
N GLY A 270 10.79 2.06 52.35
CA GLY A 270 9.75 2.32 53.37
C GLY A 270 8.83 1.13 53.70
N THR A 271 7.61 1.39 54.22
CA THR A 271 6.61 0.36 54.60
C THR A 271 5.75 -0.16 53.43
N LEU A 272 6.02 0.28 52.21
CA LEU A 272 5.36 -0.19 50.99
C LEU A 272 6.21 -1.33 50.40
N THR A 273 5.59 -2.29 49.72
CA THR A 273 6.30 -3.44 49.14
C THR A 273 6.04 -3.49 47.64
N ASN A 274 7.07 -3.60 46.79
CA ASN A 274 6.94 -3.78 45.33
C ASN A 274 6.15 -2.67 44.61
N VAL A 275 6.47 -1.40 44.87
CA VAL A 275 5.86 -0.25 44.17
C VAL A 275 6.44 -0.05 42.77
N GLY A 276 7.63 -0.58 42.50
CA GLY A 276 8.33 -0.46 41.22
C GLY A 276 8.96 0.92 41.00
N ALA A 277 10.06 0.97 40.25
CA ALA A 277 10.73 2.20 39.87
C ALA A 277 11.42 2.15 38.50
N VAL A 278 11.70 3.33 37.95
CA VAL A 278 12.56 3.54 36.79
C VAL A 278 13.61 4.61 37.12
N PHE A 279 14.86 4.32 36.81
CA PHE A 279 16.01 5.19 37.07
C PHE A 279 16.59 5.67 35.75
N VAL A 280 16.88 6.97 35.65
CA VAL A 280 17.51 7.59 34.48
C VAL A 280 18.88 8.11 34.88
N TYR A 281 19.92 7.64 34.21
CA TYR A 281 21.31 8.03 34.39
C TYR A 281 21.79 8.78 33.16
N SER A 282 22.65 9.77 33.39
CA SER A 282 23.42 10.44 32.34
C SER A 282 24.42 9.48 31.71
N GLY A 283 24.88 9.75 30.50
CA GLY A 283 26.00 9.01 29.90
C GLY A 283 27.32 9.03 30.70
N ASP A 284 27.49 9.95 31.64
CA ASP A 284 28.62 9.97 32.58
C ASP A 284 28.41 9.09 33.85
N GLY A 285 27.27 8.40 33.94
CA GLY A 285 26.87 7.54 35.06
C GLY A 285 26.19 8.28 36.23
N THR A 286 25.93 9.59 36.11
CA THR A 286 25.23 10.36 37.15
C THR A 286 23.72 10.11 37.12
N LEU A 287 23.12 9.77 38.27
CA LEU A 287 21.66 9.64 38.38
C LEU A 287 20.98 10.99 38.14
N ARG A 288 20.14 11.07 37.10
CA ARG A 288 19.37 12.26 36.69
C ARG A 288 17.95 12.27 37.28
N ALA A 289 17.26 11.13 37.26
CA ALA A 289 15.89 11.00 37.76
C ALA A 289 15.61 9.62 38.35
N GLU A 290 14.73 9.59 39.35
CA GLU A 290 14.12 8.38 39.94
C GLU A 290 12.60 8.53 39.88
N LEU A 291 11.94 7.62 39.18
CA LEU A 291 10.49 7.59 38.98
C LEU A 291 9.92 6.43 39.78
N ILE A 292 9.06 6.71 40.77
CA ILE A 292 8.51 5.69 41.68
C ILE A 292 7.02 5.49 41.38
N GLY A 293 6.60 4.23 41.16
CA GLY A 293 5.26 3.89 40.67
C GLY A 293 4.10 4.38 41.57
N ASN A 294 4.28 4.39 42.90
CA ASN A 294 3.25 4.85 43.84
C ASN A 294 2.96 6.36 43.77
N ALA A 295 3.97 7.17 43.46
CA ALA A 295 3.84 8.63 43.32
C ALA A 295 3.06 9.00 42.07
N LEU A 296 2.96 8.05 41.12
CA LEU A 296 2.31 8.17 39.82
C LEU A 296 0.92 7.50 39.79
N GLY A 297 0.49 6.90 40.90
CA GLY A 297 -0.82 6.24 41.03
C GLY A 297 -0.84 4.75 40.66
N GLY A 298 0.31 4.07 40.71
CA GLY A 298 0.43 2.61 40.77
C GLY A 298 0.29 2.07 42.20
N ASN A 299 -0.26 0.87 42.33
CA ASN A 299 -0.36 0.10 43.55
C ASN A 299 0.87 -0.82 43.75
N PRO A 300 1.18 -1.19 45.00
CA PRO A 300 2.05 -2.32 45.33
C PRO A 300 1.70 -3.59 44.52
N GLY A 301 2.62 -4.07 43.70
CA GLY A 301 2.45 -5.30 42.89
C GLY A 301 2.19 -5.10 41.40
N ASP A 302 2.01 -3.85 40.93
CA ASP A 302 1.71 -3.54 39.52
C ASP A 302 2.91 -3.75 38.57
N ALA A 303 4.10 -3.99 39.14
CA ALA A 303 5.35 -4.22 38.44
C ALA A 303 5.76 -3.04 37.53
N PHE A 304 5.60 -1.80 38.00
CA PHE A 304 6.04 -0.59 37.30
C PHE A 304 7.56 -0.61 37.03
N GLY A 305 7.94 -0.43 35.76
CA GLY A 305 9.34 -0.56 35.30
C GLY A 305 9.68 -1.95 34.77
N SER A 306 8.68 -2.79 34.44
CA SER A 306 8.90 -4.10 33.80
C SER A 306 9.35 -4.00 32.34
N SER A 307 9.09 -2.85 31.70
CA SER A 307 9.52 -2.48 30.36
C SER A 307 9.80 -0.98 30.36
N VAL A 308 10.81 -0.54 29.62
CA VAL A 308 11.21 0.87 29.53
C VAL A 308 11.63 1.19 28.10
N ALA A 309 11.38 2.43 27.64
CA ALA A 309 11.88 2.91 26.35
C ALA A 309 12.12 4.43 26.38
N ILE A 310 13.07 4.91 25.58
CA ILE A 310 13.34 6.34 25.41
C ILE A 310 12.62 6.80 24.13
N ILE A 311 11.53 7.54 24.28
CA ILE A 311 10.68 7.93 23.15
C ILE A 311 11.29 9.08 22.37
N SER A 312 11.70 10.13 23.07
CA SER A 312 12.28 11.33 22.48
C SER A 312 13.45 11.78 23.34
N GLY A 313 14.21 12.76 22.85
CA GLY A 313 15.24 13.43 23.64
C GLY A 313 14.72 14.17 24.88
N THR A 314 13.49 13.97 25.35
CA THR A 314 12.97 14.48 26.63
C THR A 314 11.96 13.53 27.31
N THR A 315 11.62 12.38 26.72
CA THR A 315 10.48 11.55 27.18
C THR A 315 10.85 10.08 27.34
N VAL A 316 10.48 9.49 28.47
CA VAL A 316 10.68 8.07 28.81
C VAL A 316 9.33 7.38 29.00
N ALA A 317 9.16 6.17 28.45
CA ALA A 317 8.02 5.31 28.70
C ALA A 317 8.36 4.23 29.74
N ALA A 318 7.39 3.88 30.60
CA ALA A 318 7.52 2.81 31.58
C ALA A 318 6.25 1.98 31.70
N GLY A 319 6.37 0.66 31.56
CA GLY A 319 5.24 -0.29 31.67
C GLY A 319 5.00 -0.79 33.09
N ALA A 320 3.72 -0.96 33.44
CA ALA A 320 3.20 -1.57 34.66
C ALA A 320 2.13 -2.62 34.28
N PRO A 321 2.54 -3.80 33.77
CA PRO A 321 1.62 -4.79 33.21
C PRO A 321 0.69 -5.43 34.24
N GLY A 322 1.00 -5.36 35.55
CA GLY A 322 0.16 -5.88 36.63
C GLY A 322 -0.85 -4.86 37.16
N TRP A 323 -0.95 -3.67 36.56
CA TRP A 323 -1.85 -2.62 37.04
C TRP A 323 -3.32 -3.04 36.94
N ASP A 324 -4.07 -2.86 38.04
CA ASP A 324 -5.52 -3.11 38.12
C ASP A 324 -6.31 -1.83 38.45
N GLN A 325 -7.56 -1.77 37.98
CA GLN A 325 -8.40 -0.58 38.16
C GLN A 325 -9.09 -0.52 39.54
N ASP A 326 -9.30 -1.67 40.18
CA ASP A 326 -10.04 -1.79 41.43
C ASP A 326 -9.14 -1.86 42.69
N GLY A 327 -7.81 -1.99 42.53
CA GLY A 327 -6.83 -1.98 43.62
C GLY A 327 -6.90 -3.21 44.52
N LEU A 328 -7.47 -4.32 44.04
CA LEU A 328 -7.74 -5.52 44.83
C LEU A 328 -6.70 -6.63 44.65
N GLY A 329 -5.82 -6.52 43.64
CA GLY A 329 -4.73 -7.42 43.34
C GLY A 329 -5.18 -8.80 42.83
N GLY A 330 -4.75 -9.17 41.62
CA GLY A 330 -4.83 -10.54 41.13
C GLY A 330 -5.10 -10.64 39.63
N GLY A 331 -4.27 -11.42 38.93
CA GLY A 331 -4.16 -11.53 37.47
C GLY A 331 -5.41 -11.81 36.62
N ALA A 332 -6.61 -11.92 37.21
CA ALA A 332 -7.88 -11.97 36.48
C ALA A 332 -8.52 -10.59 36.27
N THR A 333 -8.09 -9.55 37.02
CA THR A 333 -8.61 -8.17 36.90
C THR A 333 -7.56 -7.18 36.39
N ASP A 334 -6.29 -7.58 36.30
CA ASP A 334 -5.20 -6.80 35.73
C ASP A 334 -5.57 -6.33 34.32
N ARG A 335 -5.29 -5.06 34.03
CA ARG A 335 -5.42 -4.48 32.67
C ARG A 335 -4.07 -4.04 32.12
N GLY A 336 -3.12 -3.75 33.01
CA GLY A 336 -1.84 -3.16 32.65
C GLY A 336 -1.95 -1.66 32.31
N ARG A 337 -0.82 -0.99 32.39
CA ARG A 337 -0.69 0.46 32.19
C ARG A 337 0.70 0.83 31.67
N VAL A 338 0.78 1.88 30.86
CA VAL A 338 2.05 2.53 30.45
C VAL A 338 2.04 3.98 30.86
N PHE A 339 3.13 4.45 31.44
CA PHE A 339 3.34 5.84 31.84
C PHE A 339 4.31 6.53 30.90
N LEU A 340 4.00 7.76 30.51
CA LEU A 340 4.85 8.61 29.67
C LEU A 340 5.37 9.76 30.54
N TYR A 341 6.69 9.84 30.67
CA TYR A 341 7.34 10.77 31.58
C TYR A 341 8.20 11.79 30.83
N TYR A 342 7.92 13.07 31.07
CA TYR A 342 8.69 14.19 30.52
C TYR A 342 9.78 14.66 31.50
N ILE A 343 11.05 14.56 31.12
CA ILE A 343 12.19 14.95 31.97
C ILE A 343 12.38 16.47 31.91
N SER A 344 11.94 17.18 32.95
CA SER A 344 12.14 18.63 33.13
C SER A 344 12.85 18.93 34.45
N SER A 345 13.75 19.92 34.45
CA SER A 345 14.52 20.30 35.65
C SER A 345 13.80 21.31 36.57
N TYR A 346 12.57 21.73 36.23
CA TYR A 346 11.86 22.78 36.96
C TYR A 346 10.91 22.23 38.06
N PRO A 347 11.12 22.54 39.35
CA PRO A 347 10.15 22.21 40.40
C PRO A 347 8.94 23.16 40.34
N TYR A 348 7.73 22.61 40.32
CA TYR A 348 6.49 23.39 40.37
C TYR A 348 6.45 24.26 41.64
N PRO A 349 6.06 25.55 41.59
CA PRO A 349 6.13 26.42 42.76
C PRO A 349 5.08 26.01 43.80
N GLY A 350 5.53 25.39 44.90
CA GLY A 350 4.66 25.10 46.05
C GLY A 350 5.08 23.93 46.93
N ASN A 351 5.89 22.98 46.44
CA ASN A 351 6.31 21.80 47.20
C ASN A 351 7.85 21.68 47.18
N GLU A 352 8.52 22.26 48.17
CA GLU A 352 10.00 22.30 48.28
C GLU A 352 10.66 20.92 48.55
N ASN A 353 9.91 19.81 48.51
CA ASN A 353 10.39 18.45 48.83
C ASN A 353 9.97 17.35 47.81
N GLU A 354 9.31 17.67 46.71
CA GLU A 354 8.95 16.68 45.68
C GLU A 354 9.64 17.07 44.37
N PHE A 355 10.77 16.44 44.08
CA PHE A 355 11.41 16.50 42.77
C PHE A 355 10.50 15.77 41.74
N TYR A 356 10.42 16.29 40.51
CA TYR A 356 9.98 15.55 39.32
C TYR A 356 8.50 15.13 39.20
N ARG A 357 7.52 16.04 39.39
CA ARG A 357 6.14 15.85 38.85
C ARG A 357 5.93 16.64 37.56
N GLY A 358 6.29 16.03 36.43
CA GLY A 358 5.81 16.45 35.10
C GLY A 358 4.33 16.10 34.92
N GLN A 359 3.69 16.56 33.85
CA GLN A 359 2.32 16.12 33.54
C GLN A 359 2.34 14.65 33.12
N ASP A 360 1.76 13.77 33.94
CA ASP A 360 1.78 12.32 33.72
C ASP A 360 0.65 11.90 32.77
N TYR A 361 0.99 11.63 31.51
CA TYR A 361 0.10 10.91 30.60
C TYR A 361 0.25 9.41 30.85
N HIS A 362 -0.87 8.70 30.94
CA HIS A 362 -0.86 7.25 31.14
C HIS A 362 -1.91 6.58 30.25
N LEU A 363 -1.53 5.42 29.74
CA LEU A 363 -2.31 4.56 28.85
C LEU A 363 -2.73 3.32 29.63
N VAL A 364 -3.98 2.89 29.49
CA VAL A 364 -4.55 1.78 30.26
C VAL A 364 -5.09 0.73 29.31
N GLY A 365 -4.83 -0.54 29.63
CA GLY A 365 -5.45 -1.65 28.93
C GLY A 365 -6.98 -1.63 28.99
N GLN A 366 -7.61 -2.16 27.94
CA GLN A 366 -9.06 -2.23 27.77
C GLN A 366 -9.68 -3.47 28.42
N ALA A 367 -9.08 -4.66 28.27
CA ALA A 367 -9.67 -5.92 28.73
C ALA A 367 -9.16 -6.35 30.11
N ALA A 368 -10.01 -7.04 30.87
CA ALA A 368 -9.59 -7.66 32.13
C ALA A 368 -8.77 -8.94 31.88
N GLY A 369 -7.70 -9.11 32.65
CA GLY A 369 -6.75 -10.21 32.54
C GLY A 369 -5.66 -10.03 31.46
N GLU A 370 -5.56 -8.84 30.87
CA GLU A 370 -4.48 -8.51 29.92
C GLU A 370 -3.34 -7.77 30.62
N ARG A 371 -2.13 -7.88 30.06
CA ARG A 371 -0.90 -7.34 30.65
C ARG A 371 -0.37 -6.17 29.81
N PHE A 372 -1.18 -5.14 29.59
CA PHE A 372 -0.79 -3.98 28.78
C PHE A 372 0.48 -3.29 29.31
N GLY A 373 1.44 -3.03 28.42
CA GLY A 373 2.77 -2.53 28.79
C GLY A 373 3.77 -3.64 29.10
N GLN A 374 3.53 -4.89 28.69
CA GLN A 374 4.46 -6.00 28.93
C GLN A 374 5.79 -5.82 28.19
N SER A 375 5.74 -5.33 26.94
CA SER A 375 6.90 -4.86 26.18
C SER A 375 6.58 -3.51 25.56
N ILE A 376 7.60 -2.68 25.41
CA ILE A 376 7.53 -1.34 24.84
C ILE A 376 8.75 -1.18 23.92
N SER A 377 8.51 -0.75 22.68
CA SER A 377 9.58 -0.42 21.72
C SER A 377 9.29 0.93 21.06
N THR A 378 10.33 1.70 20.80
CA THR A 378 10.24 3.01 20.15
C THR A 378 10.58 2.90 18.67
N VAL A 379 9.95 3.72 17.84
CA VAL A 379 10.29 3.87 16.42
C VAL A 379 10.88 5.25 16.23
N ALA A 380 12.10 5.31 15.70
CA ALA A 380 12.70 6.54 15.23
C ALA A 380 12.32 6.77 13.76
N ASP A 381 11.91 7.99 13.42
CA ASP A 381 11.82 8.51 12.05
C ASP A 381 11.00 7.67 11.02
N LEU A 382 9.70 7.46 11.25
CA LEU A 382 8.74 7.09 10.19
C LEU A 382 8.44 8.24 9.21
N ASN A 383 8.72 9.48 9.61
CA ASN A 383 8.72 10.65 8.76
C ASN A 383 9.77 11.62 9.31
N THR A 384 10.39 12.45 8.47
CA THR A 384 11.43 13.41 8.89
C THR A 384 10.94 14.52 9.84
N ALA A 385 9.70 14.43 10.35
CA ALA A 385 9.20 15.28 11.43
C ALA A 385 9.61 14.69 12.78
N SER A 386 9.88 15.54 13.76
CA SER A 386 10.30 15.19 15.12
C SER A 386 9.22 14.48 15.97
N ILE A 387 8.46 13.57 15.35
CA ILE A 387 7.43 12.72 15.95
C ILE A 387 8.09 11.39 16.25
N HIS A 388 7.87 10.87 17.46
CA HIS A 388 8.39 9.58 17.88
C HIS A 388 7.21 8.67 18.19
N TRP A 389 7.20 7.47 17.61
CA TRP A 389 6.12 6.51 17.78
C TRP A 389 6.50 5.46 18.83
N LEU A 390 5.48 4.94 19.51
CA LEU A 390 5.61 3.90 20.52
C LEU A 390 4.82 2.67 20.08
N ALA A 391 5.39 1.49 20.30
CA ALA A 391 4.74 0.20 20.15
C ALA A 391 4.67 -0.49 21.50
N ILE A 392 3.52 -1.04 21.86
CA ILE A 392 3.24 -1.61 23.17
C ILE A 392 2.64 -3.01 22.99
N THR A 393 2.85 -3.93 23.93
CA THR A 393 2.17 -5.23 23.91
C THR A 393 1.28 -5.44 25.14
N ALA A 394 0.25 -6.28 25.01
CA ALA A 394 -0.73 -6.57 26.06
C ALA A 394 -1.15 -8.06 26.11
N PRO A 395 -0.22 -8.98 26.36
CA PRO A 395 -0.56 -10.39 26.39
C PRO A 395 -1.55 -10.73 27.51
N GLY A 396 -2.59 -11.53 27.22
CA GLY A 396 -3.62 -11.98 28.17
C GLY A 396 -5.06 -11.57 27.81
N GLY A 397 -6.05 -11.89 28.66
CA GLY A 397 -7.47 -11.51 28.49
C GLY A 397 -8.44 -12.62 28.03
N GLU A 398 -9.76 -12.41 28.25
CA GLU A 398 -10.83 -13.39 28.00
C GLU A 398 -10.96 -13.84 26.52
N ASN A 399 -10.32 -13.13 25.57
CA ASN A 399 -10.34 -13.41 24.12
C ASN A 399 -9.04 -14.03 23.55
N GLY A 400 -8.11 -14.51 24.39
CA GLY A 400 -6.97 -15.31 23.93
C GLY A 400 -5.69 -14.54 23.55
N GLY A 401 -5.45 -13.37 24.14
CA GLY A 401 -4.13 -12.72 24.13
C GLY A 401 -3.85 -11.81 22.95
N THR A 402 -4.78 -10.94 22.59
CA THR A 402 -4.56 -9.88 21.59
C THR A 402 -3.56 -8.84 22.13
N SER A 403 -2.45 -8.63 21.43
CA SER A 403 -1.54 -7.51 21.70
C SER A 403 -2.05 -6.27 20.96
N TYR A 404 -2.09 -5.12 21.64
CA TYR A 404 -2.48 -3.86 21.03
C TYR A 404 -1.23 -3.08 20.64
N LEU A 405 -1.02 -2.86 19.35
CA LEU A 405 -0.14 -1.76 18.92
C LEU A 405 -0.86 -0.45 19.28
N ALA A 406 -0.25 0.38 20.14
CA ALA A 406 -0.79 1.67 20.52
C ALA A 406 0.21 2.77 20.14
N VAL A 407 -0.11 3.49 19.07
CA VAL A 407 0.74 4.53 18.51
C VAL A 407 0.48 5.86 19.24
N VAL A 408 1.54 6.47 19.79
CA VAL A 408 1.45 7.73 20.55
C VAL A 408 2.21 8.84 19.82
N GLU A 409 1.50 9.89 19.43
CA GLU A 409 2.12 11.13 18.95
C GLU A 409 2.51 12.03 20.14
N ASN A 410 3.78 12.46 20.18
CA ASN A 410 4.25 13.38 21.22
C ASN A 410 4.12 14.85 20.77
N HIS A 411 3.00 15.49 21.10
CA HIS A 411 2.85 16.95 21.04
C HIS A 411 2.71 17.54 22.45
N LEU A 412 3.38 18.68 22.69
CA LEU A 412 3.39 19.48 23.94
C LEU A 412 2.01 20.01 24.43
N ALA A 413 0.88 19.49 23.93
CA ALA A 413 -0.45 19.86 24.42
C ALA A 413 -1.57 18.80 24.21
N GLY A 414 -1.27 17.57 23.81
CA GLY A 414 -2.29 16.53 23.68
C GLY A 414 -1.75 15.24 23.08
N SER A 415 -1.66 14.19 23.89
CA SER A 415 -1.39 12.83 23.43
C SER A 415 -2.69 12.22 22.91
N GLY A 416 -2.74 11.90 21.61
CA GLY A 416 -3.77 11.07 21.00
C GLY A 416 -3.35 9.59 20.98
N ILE A 417 -4.27 8.68 21.32
CA ILE A 417 -4.11 7.24 21.04
C ILE A 417 -4.71 7.01 19.65
N LEU A 418 -3.90 6.55 18.70
CA LEU A 418 -4.35 6.14 17.38
C LEU A 418 -4.34 4.60 17.31
N GLU A 419 -5.57 4.07 17.43
CA GLU A 419 -6.08 2.74 17.06
C GLU A 419 -5.42 1.46 17.58
N SER A 420 -6.15 0.36 17.40
CA SER A 420 -5.89 -1.00 17.89
C SER A 420 -5.94 -1.97 16.71
N THR A 421 -4.85 -2.66 16.41
CA THR A 421 -4.87 -3.76 15.42
C THR A 421 -5.58 -4.98 16.03
N PRO A 422 -6.61 -5.55 15.38
CA PRO A 422 -7.11 -6.85 15.78
C PRO A 422 -6.10 -7.93 15.39
N SER A 423 -5.89 -8.91 16.26
CA SER A 423 -5.36 -10.26 15.99
C SER A 423 -3.87 -10.60 16.16
N VAL A 424 -2.96 -9.67 16.49
CA VAL A 424 -1.53 -10.02 16.66
C VAL A 424 -1.22 -10.40 18.12
N ARG A 425 -0.61 -11.57 18.38
CA ARG A 425 -0.34 -12.08 19.75
C ARG A 425 1.15 -12.03 20.06
N GLY A 426 1.59 -11.16 20.96
CA GLY A 426 3.02 -10.96 21.22
C GLY A 426 3.40 -10.56 22.65
N HIS A 427 4.35 -11.29 23.23
CA HIS A 427 5.10 -10.93 24.43
C HIS A 427 6.25 -9.94 24.12
N ALA A 428 6.88 -10.06 22.95
CA ALA A 428 7.97 -9.21 22.47
C ALA A 428 7.56 -8.42 21.20
N ILE A 429 8.21 -7.27 20.97
CA ILE A 429 7.98 -6.38 19.82
C ILE A 429 9.26 -5.62 19.46
N ALA A 430 9.54 -5.43 18.17
CA ALA A 430 10.63 -4.58 17.68
C ALA A 430 10.29 -3.98 16.29
N PRO A 431 10.67 -2.73 15.99
CA PRO A 431 10.53 -2.14 14.65
C PRO A 431 11.55 -2.77 13.72
N VAL A 432 11.13 -3.24 12.55
CA VAL A 432 12.00 -3.96 11.61
C VAL A 432 12.32 -3.17 10.33
N GLY A 433 11.80 -1.96 10.18
CA GLY A 433 11.95 -1.23 8.91
C GLY A 433 10.89 -1.66 7.90
N ASP A 434 10.93 -1.09 6.70
CA ASP A 434 10.00 -1.44 5.61
C ASP A 434 10.40 -2.79 4.99
N VAL A 435 9.77 -3.86 5.47
CA VAL A 435 10.05 -5.24 5.09
C VAL A 435 9.29 -5.59 3.80
N ASN A 436 8.09 -5.05 3.59
CA ASN A 436 7.25 -5.36 2.42
C ASN A 436 7.51 -4.44 1.20
N GLY A 437 8.28 -3.36 1.35
CA GLY A 437 8.68 -2.41 0.31
C GLY A 437 7.58 -1.40 -0.03
N ASP A 438 6.61 -1.18 0.86
CA ASP A 438 5.49 -0.26 0.64
C ASP A 438 5.79 1.19 1.07
N GLY A 439 7.01 1.45 1.55
CA GLY A 439 7.47 2.73 2.07
C GLY A 439 7.08 2.99 3.52
N ILE A 440 6.45 2.03 4.20
CA ILE A 440 6.00 2.12 5.59
C ILE A 440 6.82 1.15 6.44
N TYR A 441 7.26 1.58 7.62
CA TYR A 441 8.00 0.68 8.50
C TYR A 441 7.08 -0.44 9.02
N ASP A 442 7.62 -1.62 9.25
CA ASP A 442 6.91 -2.76 9.83
C ASP A 442 7.37 -3.05 11.26
N PHE A 443 6.59 -3.87 11.97
CA PHE A 443 6.96 -4.43 13.27
C PHE A 443 7.01 -5.94 13.21
N ILE A 444 7.95 -6.52 13.96
CA ILE A 444 7.87 -7.91 14.36
C ILE A 444 7.33 -8.03 15.78
N THR A 445 6.44 -8.98 15.98
CA THR A 445 5.94 -9.39 17.29
C THR A 445 6.12 -10.89 17.48
N GLY A 446 6.29 -11.34 18.73
CA GLY A 446 6.43 -12.78 19.02
C GLY A 446 5.91 -13.15 20.40
N GLY A 447 5.41 -14.38 20.56
CA GLY A 447 5.02 -14.89 21.87
C GLY A 447 4.62 -16.37 21.93
N PRO A 448 4.51 -16.94 23.15
CA PRO A 448 4.12 -18.33 23.35
C PRO A 448 2.65 -18.54 22.99
N GLY A 449 2.38 -19.18 21.84
CA GLY A 449 1.03 -19.42 21.35
C GLY A 449 0.12 -20.19 22.33
N ALA A 450 -1.15 -19.79 22.42
CA ALA A 450 -2.17 -20.45 23.26
C ALA A 450 -2.46 -21.91 22.85
N THR A 451 -2.03 -22.34 21.66
CA THR A 451 -2.24 -23.68 21.11
C THR A 451 -0.91 -24.36 20.76
N ALA A 452 -0.01 -24.56 21.72
CA ALA A 452 1.17 -25.44 21.62
C ALA A 452 2.16 -25.22 20.44
N VAL A 453 1.92 -24.26 19.55
CA VAL A 453 2.80 -23.88 18.45
C VAL A 453 3.24 -22.44 18.72
N PRO A 454 4.52 -22.23 19.09
CA PRO A 454 5.13 -20.91 19.17
C PRO A 454 5.02 -20.17 17.82
N SER A 455 4.81 -18.85 17.82
CA SER A 455 4.64 -18.06 16.60
C SER A 455 5.24 -16.66 16.75
N ALA A 456 5.76 -16.13 15.64
CA ALA A 456 6.09 -14.71 15.48
C ALA A 456 5.42 -14.18 14.20
N SER A 457 5.13 -12.88 14.15
CA SER A 457 4.45 -12.26 13.01
C SER A 457 5.08 -10.91 12.69
N VAL A 458 5.27 -10.65 11.39
CA VAL A 458 5.59 -9.33 10.86
C VAL A 458 4.29 -8.66 10.42
N VAL A 459 4.08 -7.43 10.87
CA VAL A 459 2.82 -6.71 10.74
C VAL A 459 3.15 -5.28 10.30
N PRO A 460 2.41 -4.73 9.33
CA PRO A 460 2.68 -3.39 8.88
C PRO A 460 2.31 -2.36 9.93
N ILE A 461 3.05 -1.25 9.97
CA ILE A 461 2.61 -0.09 10.73
C ILE A 461 1.42 0.49 9.99
N PHE A 462 0.24 0.39 10.61
CA PHE A 462 -0.86 1.27 10.27
C PHE A 462 -0.49 2.67 10.76
N ALA A 463 0.40 3.32 10.03
CA ALA A 463 0.54 4.76 10.12
C ALA A 463 -0.76 5.27 9.54
N MET A 464 -1.71 5.61 10.42
CA MET A 464 -2.33 6.90 10.22
C MET A 464 -1.21 7.94 10.27
N ILE A 465 -0.44 8.06 9.17
CA ILE A 465 -0.11 9.37 8.63
C ILE A 465 -1.43 10.11 8.80
N GLN A 466 -1.49 11.18 9.61
CA GLN A 466 -2.69 12.02 9.70
C GLN A 466 -3.29 12.04 8.30
N PRO A 467 -4.49 11.46 8.10
CA PRO A 467 -4.86 10.94 6.79
C PRO A 467 -4.57 12.05 5.83
N ALA A 468 -3.64 11.78 4.91
CA ALA A 468 -3.10 12.74 3.97
C ALA A 468 -4.21 13.71 3.62
N VAL A 469 -4.28 14.89 4.26
CA VAL A 469 -5.44 15.75 4.05
C VAL A 469 -5.18 16.32 2.69
N ILE A 470 -5.63 15.60 1.66
CA ILE A 470 -5.58 16.07 0.30
C ILE A 470 -6.39 17.37 0.34
N ASN A 471 -5.73 18.49 0.08
CA ASN A 471 -6.38 19.79 0.08
C ASN A 471 -6.76 20.21 -1.35
N GLY A 472 -6.28 19.45 -2.34
CA GLY A 472 -6.73 19.53 -3.71
C GLY A 472 -5.96 18.55 -4.60
N SER A 473 -6.42 18.46 -5.83
CA SER A 473 -5.88 17.61 -6.88
C SER A 473 -5.78 18.40 -8.18
N SER A 474 -5.02 17.85 -9.13
CA SER A 474 -5.15 18.21 -10.54
C SER A 474 -6.47 17.65 -11.09
N ASN A 475 -6.77 17.97 -12.35
CA ASN A 475 -8.01 17.56 -13.00
C ASN A 475 -8.02 16.07 -13.30
N SER A 476 -6.90 15.52 -13.77
CA SER A 476 -6.65 14.08 -13.94
C SER A 476 -6.60 13.29 -12.63
N GLY A 477 -6.23 13.95 -11.51
CA GLY A 477 -5.89 13.27 -10.26
C GLY A 477 -4.47 12.71 -10.20
N GLU A 478 -3.68 12.88 -11.26
CA GLU A 478 -2.27 12.49 -11.33
C GLU A 478 -1.42 13.22 -10.28
N PHE A 479 -1.80 14.46 -9.97
CA PHE A 479 -1.15 15.27 -8.94
C PHE A 479 -2.10 15.54 -7.78
N LEU A 480 -1.62 15.29 -6.57
CA LEU A 480 -2.34 15.59 -5.33
C LEU A 480 -1.47 16.47 -4.46
N PHE A 481 -2.07 17.38 -3.70
CA PHE A 481 -1.33 18.14 -2.71
C PHE A 481 -2.03 18.15 -1.36
N ALA A 482 -1.22 18.17 -0.30
CA ALA A 482 -1.69 18.35 1.06
C ALA A 482 -1.05 19.59 1.67
N ASN A 483 -1.89 20.48 2.23
CA ASN A 483 -1.48 21.44 3.22
C ASN A 483 -1.68 20.85 4.62
N PRO A 484 -0.81 21.16 5.59
CA PRO A 484 -1.13 20.92 6.99
C PRO A 484 -2.36 21.76 7.37
N THR A 485 -3.52 21.13 7.56
CA THR A 485 -4.73 21.85 7.98
C THR A 485 -4.69 22.15 9.48
N PHE A 486 -4.47 23.43 9.81
CA PHE A 486 -5.14 24.03 10.95
C PHE A 486 -6.60 24.23 10.56
N SER A 487 -7.51 23.43 11.11
CA SER A 487 -8.92 23.56 10.78
C SER A 487 -9.48 24.94 11.17
N SER A 488 -10.29 25.42 10.26
CA SER A 488 -11.19 26.56 10.30
C SER A 488 -11.96 26.70 11.62
N TYR A 489 -11.63 27.70 12.43
CA TYR A 489 -12.52 28.73 13.02
C TYR A 489 -11.69 29.53 14.04
N GLY A 490 -11.70 30.86 13.94
CA GLY A 490 -10.77 31.73 14.64
C GLY A 490 -10.93 31.79 16.16
N TYR A 491 -10.38 30.81 16.88
CA TYR A 491 -10.19 30.89 18.33
C TYR A 491 -8.72 30.61 18.72
N TYR A 492 -8.06 31.71 19.05
CA TYR A 492 -6.89 31.91 19.92
C TYR A 492 -6.31 30.65 20.59
N THR A 493 -5.26 30.07 20.01
CA THR A 493 -4.28 29.24 20.72
C THR A 493 -2.93 29.95 20.67
N SER A 494 -2.35 30.21 21.85
CA SER A 494 -1.11 30.97 22.02
C SER A 494 0.10 30.03 22.04
N GLY A 495 0.76 29.86 20.90
CA GLY A 495 2.04 29.16 20.77
C GLY A 495 2.83 29.69 19.57
N PRO A 496 4.18 29.61 19.56
CA PRO A 496 4.98 30.06 18.42
C PRO A 496 4.68 29.16 17.20
N ALA A 497 4.21 29.77 16.12
CA ALA A 497 3.96 29.09 14.85
C ALA A 497 5.28 28.48 14.34
N ARG A 498 5.35 27.15 14.25
CA ARG A 498 6.38 26.46 13.48
C ARG A 498 5.79 26.13 12.11
N LEU A 499 6.52 26.55 11.07
CA LEU A 499 6.17 26.47 9.66
C LEU A 499 6.22 24.99 9.25
N SER A 500 5.10 24.44 8.82
CA SER A 500 4.91 23.00 8.57
C SER A 500 5.00 22.66 7.07
N GLN A 501 5.69 21.57 6.79
CA GLN A 501 5.99 21.00 5.47
C GLN A 501 4.73 20.35 4.87
N GLY A 502 4.24 20.87 3.73
CA GLY A 502 3.31 20.14 2.86
C GLY A 502 4.07 19.15 1.96
N TYR A 503 3.33 18.37 1.17
CA TYR A 503 3.88 17.52 0.11
C TYR A 503 2.97 17.53 -1.12
N VAL A 504 3.56 17.18 -2.27
CA VAL A 504 2.84 16.85 -3.51
C VAL A 504 3.07 15.38 -3.80
N ILE A 505 2.01 14.68 -4.18
CA ILE A 505 2.09 13.35 -4.76
C ILE A 505 2.12 13.54 -6.27
N MET A 506 3.21 13.12 -6.91
CA MET A 506 3.35 13.13 -8.37
C MET A 506 3.55 11.70 -8.82
N ASN A 507 2.60 11.12 -9.56
CA ASN A 507 2.70 9.72 -10.03
C ASN A 507 2.97 8.71 -8.90
N GLY A 508 2.24 8.83 -7.79
CA GLY A 508 2.38 7.94 -6.63
C GLY A 508 3.59 8.23 -5.73
N VAL A 509 4.51 9.11 -6.14
CA VAL A 509 5.69 9.46 -5.34
C VAL A 509 5.40 10.67 -4.44
N TYR A 510 5.59 10.49 -3.13
CA TYR A 510 5.48 11.57 -2.15
C TYR A 510 6.72 12.45 -2.20
N THR A 511 6.55 13.71 -2.62
CA THR A 511 7.63 14.70 -2.67
C THR A 511 7.36 15.83 -1.67
N PRO A 512 8.20 16.01 -0.63
CA PRO A 512 8.10 17.16 0.27
C PRO A 512 8.22 18.49 -0.50
N LEU A 513 7.45 19.51 -0.12
CA LEU A 513 7.54 20.83 -0.79
C LEU A 513 8.92 21.48 -0.67
N SER A 514 9.67 21.12 0.37
CA SER A 514 11.06 21.54 0.58
C SER A 514 12.02 21.00 -0.47
N GLU A 515 11.70 19.88 -1.09
CA GLU A 515 12.53 19.21 -2.09
C GLU A 515 12.22 19.68 -3.52
N LEU A 516 11.10 20.39 -3.72
CA LEU A 516 10.77 21.00 -5.01
C LEU A 516 11.69 22.20 -5.28
N PRO A 517 12.48 22.17 -6.37
CA PRO A 517 13.42 23.23 -6.69
C PRO A 517 12.75 24.60 -6.75
N GLY A 518 13.31 25.58 -6.04
CA GLY A 518 12.88 26.98 -6.09
C GLY A 518 11.57 27.32 -5.35
N LEU A 519 10.83 26.34 -4.79
CA LEU A 519 9.56 26.59 -4.11
C LEU A 519 9.76 27.06 -2.64
N GLY A 520 10.64 26.36 -1.90
CA GLY A 520 10.99 26.66 -0.51
C GLY A 520 10.03 26.09 0.54
N GLU A 521 10.40 26.19 1.82
CA GLU A 521 9.72 25.50 2.94
C GLU A 521 8.51 26.26 3.52
N ASN A 522 8.33 27.54 3.18
CA ASN A 522 7.36 28.45 3.82
C ASN A 522 6.24 28.89 2.88
N VAL A 523 5.56 27.93 2.27
CA VAL A 523 4.50 28.20 1.29
C VAL A 523 3.19 27.54 1.69
N ARG A 524 2.08 28.16 1.29
CA ARG A 524 0.74 27.56 1.32
C ARG A 524 0.27 27.34 -0.11
N ILE A 525 -0.01 26.09 -0.47
CA ILE A 525 -0.53 25.76 -1.80
C ILE A 525 -2.04 25.99 -1.83
N SER A 526 -2.54 26.50 -2.96
CA SER A 526 -3.98 26.73 -3.19
C SER A 526 -4.52 25.97 -4.39
N GLY A 527 -3.68 25.42 -5.26
CA GLY A 527 -4.10 24.63 -6.41
C GLY A 527 -2.92 24.08 -7.21
N ILE A 528 -3.18 23.02 -7.96
CA ILE A 528 -2.26 22.36 -8.89
C ILE A 528 -3.03 21.99 -10.17
N ASN A 529 -2.35 21.95 -11.33
CA ASN A 529 -2.95 21.51 -12.59
C ASN A 529 -2.24 20.27 -13.17
N ASP A 530 -2.75 19.73 -14.28
CA ASP A 530 -2.20 18.52 -14.93
C ASP A 530 -0.82 18.73 -15.58
N SER A 531 -0.31 19.96 -15.63
CA SER A 531 1.07 20.22 -16.05
C SER A 531 2.05 20.28 -14.87
N GLY A 532 1.57 20.07 -13.64
CA GLY A 532 2.35 20.20 -12.42
C GLY A 532 2.61 21.64 -11.98
N ASP A 533 1.93 22.64 -12.58
CA ASP A 533 2.02 24.02 -12.12
C ASP A 533 1.31 24.18 -10.77
N ILE A 534 1.87 24.98 -9.86
CA ILE A 534 1.34 25.18 -8.51
C ILE A 534 1.04 26.67 -8.29
N ILE A 535 -0.11 26.99 -7.71
CA ILE A 535 -0.41 28.34 -7.21
C ILE A 535 -0.44 28.36 -5.68
N GLY A 536 0.07 29.42 -5.07
CA GLY A 536 0.15 29.51 -3.62
C GLY A 536 0.58 30.88 -3.09
N TYR A 537 0.80 30.94 -1.78
CA TYR A 537 1.28 32.15 -1.08
C TYR A 537 2.52 31.84 -0.29
N ASP A 538 3.41 32.82 -0.19
CA ASP A 538 4.42 32.82 0.86
C ASP A 538 3.77 32.99 2.25
N LEU A 539 4.37 32.37 3.26
CA LEU A 539 4.00 32.53 4.66
C LEU A 539 5.04 33.40 5.36
N GLU A 540 4.62 34.56 5.86
CA GLU A 540 5.49 35.44 6.63
C GLU A 540 5.42 35.14 8.14
N THR A 541 6.55 35.24 8.83
CA THR A 541 6.60 35.17 10.29
C THR A 541 5.79 36.32 10.91
N PRO A 542 4.90 36.06 11.90
CA PRO A 542 4.07 37.12 12.48
C PRO A 542 4.90 38.26 13.08
N ASP A 543 4.42 39.51 12.98
CA ASP A 543 4.99 40.67 13.69
C ASP A 543 5.11 40.33 15.19
N PRO A 544 6.30 40.45 15.82
CA PRO A 544 6.49 40.14 17.23
C PRO A 544 5.60 40.95 18.19
N ASN A 545 4.99 42.04 17.72
CA ASN A 545 4.03 42.83 18.51
C ASN A 545 2.57 42.33 18.41
N TYR A 546 2.25 41.43 17.47
CA TYR A 546 0.93 40.83 17.25
C TYR A 546 1.05 39.31 17.00
N PRO A 547 1.25 38.50 18.06
CA PRO A 547 1.57 37.07 17.95
C PRO A 547 0.34 36.17 17.67
N GLN A 548 -0.65 36.65 16.91
CA GLN A 548 -1.90 35.92 16.62
C GLN A 548 -2.12 35.86 15.10
N GLY A 549 -1.87 34.69 14.50
CA GLY A 549 -2.14 34.39 13.09
C GLY A 549 -0.90 34.45 12.18
N VAL A 550 -0.80 33.50 11.25
CA VAL A 550 0.13 33.54 10.11
C VAL A 550 -0.36 34.62 9.15
N VAL A 551 0.51 35.53 8.71
CA VAL A 551 0.16 36.55 7.71
C VAL A 551 0.37 35.95 6.32
N GLN A 552 -0.68 36.00 5.50
CA GLN A 552 -0.62 35.62 4.08
C GLN A 552 0.32 36.60 3.36
N GLY A 553 1.42 36.09 2.80
CA GLY A 553 2.41 36.85 2.05
C GLY A 553 2.12 36.85 0.54
N ASP A 554 3.17 37.10 -0.26
CA ASP A 554 3.03 37.35 -1.69
C ASP A 554 2.47 36.13 -2.46
N PRO A 555 1.45 36.32 -3.33
CA PRO A 555 0.92 35.27 -4.19
C PRO A 555 1.89 34.91 -5.32
N PHE A 556 2.03 33.61 -5.61
CA PHE A 556 2.95 33.10 -6.62
C PHE A 556 2.34 32.00 -7.49
N VAL A 557 3.00 31.77 -8.63
CA VAL A 557 2.86 30.61 -9.52
C VAL A 557 4.21 29.93 -9.60
N TRP A 558 4.28 28.64 -9.33
CA TRP A 558 5.45 27.80 -9.55
C TRP A 558 5.24 27.00 -10.84
N ARG A 559 6.16 27.15 -11.79
CA ARG A 559 6.12 26.57 -13.14
C ARG A 559 7.55 26.37 -13.62
N ASP A 560 7.80 25.30 -14.37
CA ASP A 560 9.11 24.98 -14.96
C ASP A 560 10.27 24.93 -13.92
N GLY A 561 9.97 24.56 -12.68
CA GLY A 561 10.96 24.49 -11.59
C GLY A 561 11.34 25.85 -10.98
N GLU A 562 10.64 26.93 -11.32
CA GLU A 562 10.87 28.27 -10.79
C GLU A 562 9.60 28.89 -10.22
N LYS A 563 9.77 29.77 -9.22
CA LYS A 563 8.71 30.53 -8.58
C LYS A 563 8.58 31.91 -9.21
N HIS A 564 7.39 32.26 -9.68
CA HIS A 564 7.04 33.55 -10.29
C HIS A 564 5.96 34.26 -9.47
N TYR A 565 6.24 35.46 -8.98
CA TYR A 565 5.26 36.25 -8.23
C TYR A 565 4.18 36.83 -9.14
N LEU A 566 2.92 36.80 -8.67
CA LEU A 566 1.76 37.19 -9.47
C LEU A 566 1.87 38.65 -9.98
N ALA A 567 2.43 39.54 -9.15
CA ALA A 567 2.65 40.95 -9.50
C ALA A 567 3.55 41.13 -10.72
N ASP A 568 4.53 40.25 -10.92
CA ASP A 568 5.47 40.31 -12.04
C ASP A 568 4.90 39.72 -13.33
N LEU A 569 3.95 38.78 -13.21
CA LEU A 569 3.27 38.16 -14.35
C LEU A 569 2.26 39.11 -15.02
N ILE A 570 1.66 40.02 -14.26
CA ILE A 570 0.60 40.92 -14.75
C ILE A 570 1.22 42.11 -15.50
N THR A 571 1.08 42.12 -16.83
CA THR A 571 1.55 43.24 -17.68
C THR A 571 0.44 44.12 -18.23
N ASN A 572 -0.81 43.64 -18.16
CA ASN A 572 -1.99 44.32 -18.68
C ASN A 572 -3.20 44.07 -17.77
N ILE A 573 -3.93 45.12 -17.41
CA ILE A 573 -5.13 45.03 -16.55
C ILE A 573 -6.34 45.57 -17.30
N ILE A 574 -7.39 44.75 -17.40
CA ILE A 574 -8.68 45.10 -18.00
C ILE A 574 -9.74 45.10 -16.90
N GLY A 575 -9.96 46.26 -16.28
CA GLY A 575 -10.87 46.38 -15.14
C GLY A 575 -10.56 47.61 -14.28
N PRO A 576 -11.08 47.65 -13.04
CA PRO A 576 -10.69 48.64 -12.04
C PRO A 576 -9.17 48.62 -11.79
N THR A 577 -8.56 49.78 -11.59
CA THR A 577 -7.10 49.90 -11.39
C THR A 577 -6.68 49.92 -9.92
N ASP A 578 -7.63 49.78 -9.00
CA ASP A 578 -7.45 49.81 -7.54
C ASP A 578 -7.51 48.40 -6.93
N LEU A 579 -6.97 47.40 -7.64
CA LEU A 579 -6.83 46.04 -7.15
C LEU A 579 -5.80 46.00 -6.00
N ASN A 580 -6.19 45.42 -4.86
CA ASN A 580 -5.27 45.06 -3.79
C ASN A 580 -4.77 43.63 -4.04
N ILE A 581 -3.59 43.48 -4.63
CA ILE A 581 -3.04 42.16 -4.98
C ILE A 581 -2.62 41.33 -3.75
N ASP A 582 -2.30 42.01 -2.65
CA ASP A 582 -1.88 41.38 -1.38
C ASP A 582 -3.09 40.80 -0.62
N GLY A 583 -4.31 41.18 -1.02
CA GLY A 583 -5.57 40.75 -0.42
C GLY A 583 -6.37 39.79 -1.29
N ILE A 584 -5.74 38.97 -2.13
CA ILE A 584 -6.44 38.02 -3.01
C ILE A 584 -6.54 36.61 -2.43
N TYR A 585 -7.57 35.88 -2.85
CA TYR A 585 -7.82 34.49 -2.57
C TYR A 585 -7.93 33.72 -3.90
N PHE A 586 -6.87 32.99 -4.25
CA PHE A 586 -6.86 31.94 -5.24
C PHE A 586 -8.01 30.96 -5.04
N LYS A 587 -8.67 30.66 -6.14
CA LYS A 587 -9.78 29.70 -6.22
C LYS A 587 -9.41 28.49 -7.05
N ARG A 588 -8.85 28.73 -8.24
CA ARG A 588 -8.63 27.67 -9.22
C ARG A 588 -7.43 27.98 -10.12
N LEU A 589 -6.73 26.92 -10.51
CA LEU A 589 -5.75 26.89 -11.59
C LEU A 589 -6.26 25.89 -12.63
N GLY A 590 -6.61 26.37 -13.83
CA GLY A 590 -7.02 25.49 -14.93
C GLY A 590 -5.83 24.86 -15.65
N ASN A 591 -6.06 23.77 -16.38
CA ASN A 591 -5.01 23.07 -17.15
C ASN A 591 -4.40 23.94 -18.24
N ASN A 592 -5.16 24.91 -18.76
CA ASN A 592 -4.65 25.90 -19.71
C ASN A 592 -3.74 26.98 -19.09
N GLY A 593 -3.47 26.91 -17.79
CA GLY A 593 -2.72 27.93 -17.05
C GLY A 593 -3.54 29.19 -16.73
N ASP A 594 -4.87 29.12 -16.84
CA ASP A 594 -5.78 30.17 -16.43
C ASP A 594 -5.89 30.18 -14.89
N ILE A 595 -5.73 31.36 -14.27
CA ILE A 595 -5.76 31.51 -12.81
C ILE A 595 -6.98 32.32 -12.40
N LEU A 596 -7.78 31.76 -11.49
CA LEU A 596 -8.95 32.40 -10.92
C LEU A 596 -8.71 32.79 -9.47
N PHE A 597 -9.07 34.02 -9.14
CA PHE A 597 -9.01 34.52 -7.77
C PHE A 597 -10.05 35.61 -7.50
N GLU A 598 -10.30 35.84 -6.22
CA GLU A 598 -11.21 36.85 -5.72
C GLU A 598 -10.56 37.74 -4.65
N GLU A 599 -11.10 38.94 -4.46
CA GLU A 599 -10.61 39.85 -3.40
C GLU A 599 -11.16 39.48 -2.01
N ASN A 600 -10.36 39.70 -0.96
CA ASN A 600 -10.70 39.38 0.42
C ASN A 600 -11.99 40.09 0.87
N PRO A 601 -13.04 39.33 1.24
CA PRO A 601 -14.31 39.93 1.68
C PRO A 601 -14.19 40.65 3.04
N GLN A 602 -13.18 40.35 3.88
CA GLN A 602 -13.03 40.97 5.20
C GLN A 602 -12.46 42.40 5.18
N GLU A 603 -11.73 42.79 4.14
CA GLU A 603 -11.24 44.18 4.00
C GLU A 603 -12.37 45.16 3.64
N TYR A 604 -13.46 44.65 3.06
CA TYR A 604 -14.64 45.41 2.73
C TYR A 604 -15.75 45.14 3.74
N VAL A 605 -15.75 45.89 4.84
CA VAL A 605 -16.89 45.97 5.76
C VAL A 605 -18.12 46.41 4.92
N TRP A 606 -18.94 45.45 4.49
CA TRP A 606 -20.12 45.54 3.61
C TRP A 606 -19.91 45.57 2.07
N GLY A 607 -18.76 45.17 1.51
CA GLY A 607 -18.55 45.11 0.05
C GLY A 607 -18.72 43.71 -0.56
N VAL A 608 -19.10 43.66 -1.85
CA VAL A 608 -19.14 42.42 -2.66
C VAL A 608 -17.72 42.17 -3.21
N PRO A 609 -17.16 40.95 -3.09
CA PRO A 609 -15.83 40.67 -3.67
C PRO A 609 -15.84 40.86 -5.19
N ARG A 610 -14.66 41.10 -5.75
CA ARG A 610 -14.47 41.20 -7.21
C ARG A 610 -13.80 39.94 -7.71
N ALA A 611 -14.37 39.35 -8.77
CA ALA A 611 -13.87 38.15 -9.41
C ALA A 611 -12.90 38.50 -10.54
N TRP A 612 -11.77 37.81 -10.56
CA TRP A 612 -10.66 38.09 -11.48
C TRP A 612 -10.18 36.83 -12.19
N HIS A 613 -9.76 37.01 -13.45
CA HIS A 613 -9.21 35.96 -14.31
C HIS A 613 -7.88 36.44 -14.90
N LEU A 614 -6.81 35.70 -14.62
CA LEU A 614 -5.51 35.89 -15.23
C LEU A 614 -5.31 34.84 -16.31
N ARG A 615 -5.13 35.28 -17.55
CA ARG A 615 -4.80 34.44 -18.70
C ARG A 615 -3.59 34.99 -19.43
N GLY A 616 -2.51 34.21 -19.47
CA GLY A 616 -1.19 34.72 -19.83
C GLY A 616 -0.81 35.90 -18.93
N ASN A 617 -0.42 37.03 -19.52
CA ASN A 617 0.00 38.21 -18.75
C ASN A 617 -1.09 39.30 -18.65
N THR A 618 -2.35 38.96 -18.95
CA THR A 618 -3.49 39.89 -18.89
C THR A 618 -4.44 39.50 -17.76
N LEU A 619 -4.56 40.39 -16.78
CA LEU A 619 -5.53 40.28 -15.71
C LEU A 619 -6.84 40.99 -16.09
N ARG A 620 -7.97 40.29 -15.95
CA ARG A 620 -9.29 40.83 -16.31
C ARG A 620 -10.26 40.73 -15.14
N HIS A 621 -10.96 41.83 -14.88
CA HIS A 621 -12.11 41.84 -13.99
C HIS A 621 -13.32 41.24 -14.69
N LEU A 622 -13.97 40.26 -14.07
CA LEU A 622 -15.13 39.58 -14.64
C LEU A 622 -16.43 40.24 -14.19
N TRP A 623 -16.75 40.15 -12.90
CA TRP A 623 -17.96 40.72 -12.27
C TRP A 623 -17.74 40.93 -10.76
N SER A 624 -18.71 41.59 -10.11
CA SER A 624 -18.76 41.69 -8.65
C SER A 624 -19.44 40.44 -8.08
N GLY A 625 -18.66 39.55 -7.50
CA GLY A 625 -19.10 38.27 -6.98
C GLY A 625 -17.95 37.29 -6.80
N TYR A 626 -18.26 36.00 -6.90
CA TYR A 626 -17.34 34.89 -6.67
C TYR A 626 -17.03 34.17 -7.99
N VAL A 627 -15.85 33.55 -8.05
CA VAL A 627 -15.47 32.57 -9.09
C VAL A 627 -15.34 31.20 -8.45
N GLU A 628 -15.81 30.18 -9.16
CA GLU A 628 -15.85 28.81 -8.65
C GLU A 628 -14.89 27.92 -9.45
N ASP A 629 -15.02 27.90 -10.79
CA ASP A 629 -14.26 26.98 -11.63
C ASP A 629 -14.00 27.51 -13.06
N VAL A 630 -13.08 26.86 -13.80
CA VAL A 630 -12.74 27.17 -15.20
C VAL A 630 -12.50 25.88 -15.99
N SER A 631 -13.17 25.75 -17.13
CA SER A 631 -12.94 24.63 -18.04
C SER A 631 -11.71 24.83 -18.94
N ASP A 632 -11.24 23.76 -19.57
CA ASP A 632 -10.11 23.77 -20.52
C ASP A 632 -10.47 24.40 -21.88
N SER A 633 -11.71 24.83 -22.07
CA SER A 633 -12.04 25.77 -23.16
C SER A 633 -11.82 27.24 -22.76
N GLY A 634 -11.51 27.49 -21.47
CA GLY A 634 -11.35 28.82 -20.87
C GLY A 634 -12.69 29.47 -20.53
N THR A 635 -13.74 28.67 -20.30
CA THR A 635 -15.04 29.17 -19.83
C THR A 635 -15.01 29.24 -18.32
N VAL A 636 -15.19 30.44 -17.77
CA VAL A 636 -15.16 30.68 -16.32
C VAL A 636 -16.56 30.61 -15.75
N LEU A 637 -16.73 29.87 -14.66
CA LEU A 637 -17.96 29.76 -13.88
C LEU A 637 -17.85 30.58 -12.59
N GLY A 638 -18.96 31.23 -12.21
CA GLY A 638 -19.12 31.68 -10.84
C GLY A 638 -20.45 32.39 -10.60
N THR A 639 -20.51 33.20 -9.54
CA THR A 639 -21.76 33.79 -9.06
C THR A 639 -21.65 35.30 -9.01
N GLU A 640 -22.60 36.02 -9.60
CA GLU A 640 -22.68 37.49 -9.43
C GLU A 640 -23.55 37.86 -8.23
N ARG A 641 -23.14 38.89 -7.47
CA ARG A 641 -23.93 39.44 -6.37
C ARG A 641 -24.28 40.91 -6.59
N GLU A 642 -25.58 41.19 -6.67
CA GLU A 642 -26.13 42.54 -6.60
C GLU A 642 -26.72 42.83 -5.21
N GLY A 643 -25.96 43.50 -4.33
CA GLY A 643 -26.43 43.91 -2.99
C GLY A 643 -26.30 42.81 -1.92
N GLY A 644 -26.14 43.21 -0.66
CA GLY A 644 -25.67 42.37 0.47
C GLY A 644 -26.56 41.22 0.97
N GLY A 645 -27.21 40.47 0.07
CA GLY A 645 -27.88 39.20 0.36
C GLY A 645 -26.95 37.98 0.22
N LEU A 646 -27.36 36.83 0.77
CA LEU A 646 -26.57 35.58 0.82
C LEU A 646 -26.68 34.69 -0.43
N THR A 647 -27.63 34.94 -1.34
CA THR A 647 -27.92 34.11 -2.52
C THR A 647 -27.69 34.91 -3.82
N GLY A 648 -26.81 34.43 -4.71
CA GLY A 648 -26.57 35.00 -6.05
C GLY A 648 -26.87 33.97 -7.14
N GLU A 649 -27.12 34.45 -8.36
CA GLU A 649 -27.41 33.61 -9.54
C GLU A 649 -26.11 33.27 -10.30
N SER A 650 -26.07 32.07 -10.90
CA SER A 650 -24.89 31.56 -11.59
C SER A 650 -24.63 32.28 -12.92
N ARG A 651 -23.35 32.46 -13.27
CA ARG A 651 -22.87 33.08 -14.50
C ARG A 651 -21.71 32.31 -15.11
N THR A 652 -21.65 32.35 -16.44
CA THR A 652 -20.45 31.93 -17.18
C THR A 652 -19.82 33.11 -17.90
N TRP A 653 -18.54 33.02 -18.18
CA TRP A 653 -17.84 33.96 -19.05
C TRP A 653 -16.98 33.23 -20.04
N THR A 654 -17.16 33.57 -21.32
CA THR A 654 -16.36 33.04 -22.42
C THR A 654 -15.47 34.14 -22.97
N VAL A 655 -14.27 33.73 -23.41
CA VAL A 655 -13.21 34.61 -23.90
C VAL A 655 -13.66 35.47 -25.09
N THR A 656 -14.62 34.98 -25.88
CA THR A 656 -15.16 35.63 -27.07
C THR A 656 -16.55 36.25 -26.88
N GLY A 657 -17.32 35.85 -25.85
CA GLY A 657 -18.74 36.17 -25.69
C GLY A 657 -19.10 37.08 -24.52
N GLY A 658 -18.20 37.32 -23.56
CA GLY A 658 -18.51 38.08 -22.35
C GLY A 658 -19.30 37.26 -21.32
N ALA A 659 -19.81 37.92 -20.28
CA ALA A 659 -20.56 37.25 -19.21
C ALA A 659 -21.98 36.91 -19.67
N VAL A 660 -22.38 35.65 -19.51
CA VAL A 660 -23.71 35.10 -19.79
C VAL A 660 -24.35 34.69 -18.47
N HIS A 661 -25.61 35.05 -18.32
CA HIS A 661 -26.40 34.77 -17.13
C HIS A 661 -27.19 33.47 -17.30
N ILE A 662 -27.22 32.63 -16.24
CA ILE A 662 -27.97 31.37 -16.24
C ILE A 662 -29.22 31.55 -15.37
N ASP A 663 -30.36 31.80 -16.01
CA ASP A 663 -31.63 32.04 -15.32
C ASP A 663 -32.09 30.77 -14.55
N ASN A 664 -32.43 30.92 -13.27
CA ASN A 664 -32.96 29.86 -12.39
C ASN A 664 -31.99 28.71 -12.05
N PHE A 665 -30.68 28.92 -12.15
CA PHE A 665 -29.66 27.95 -11.76
C PHE A 665 -28.75 28.51 -10.67
N TYR A 666 -28.61 27.78 -9.56
CA TYR A 666 -28.00 28.23 -8.31
C TYR A 666 -26.98 27.21 -7.79
N ASN A 667 -26.05 27.66 -6.94
CA ASN A 667 -25.00 26.81 -6.34
C ASN A 667 -24.22 26.00 -7.40
N ALA A 668 -23.96 26.61 -8.56
CA ALA A 668 -23.11 26.01 -9.57
C ALA A 668 -21.66 26.03 -9.08
N ILE A 669 -20.98 24.88 -9.07
CA ILE A 669 -19.65 24.75 -8.47
C ILE A 669 -18.58 24.19 -9.41
N ASP A 670 -18.95 23.51 -10.50
CA ASP A 670 -18.02 22.80 -11.40
C ASP A 670 -18.51 22.92 -12.85
N ILE A 671 -17.58 23.02 -13.80
CA ILE A 671 -17.85 23.08 -15.24
C ILE A 671 -16.87 22.19 -16.01
N ASN A 672 -17.39 21.26 -16.81
CA ASN A 672 -16.56 20.39 -17.66
C ASN A 672 -16.19 21.07 -19.00
N ASN A 673 -15.41 20.40 -19.84
CA ASN A 673 -14.92 21.00 -21.08
C ASN A 673 -15.97 21.20 -22.17
N ASP A 674 -17.05 20.41 -22.17
CA ASP A 674 -18.18 20.59 -23.09
C ASP A 674 -19.10 21.77 -22.70
N GLY A 675 -18.87 22.35 -21.52
CA GLY A 675 -19.60 23.51 -20.98
C GLY A 675 -20.83 23.15 -20.18
N THR A 676 -21.00 21.87 -19.82
CA THR A 676 -21.99 21.39 -18.87
C THR A 676 -21.59 21.82 -17.45
N ILE A 677 -22.59 22.27 -16.69
CA ILE A 677 -22.39 22.84 -15.36
C ILE A 677 -23.25 22.07 -14.37
N LEU A 678 -22.68 21.74 -13.23
CA LEU A 678 -23.38 21.06 -12.15
C LEU A 678 -23.77 22.04 -11.05
N GLY A 679 -25.03 21.95 -10.59
CA GLY A 679 -25.57 22.83 -9.57
C GLY A 679 -26.97 22.41 -9.12
N THR A 680 -27.78 23.40 -8.76
CA THR A 680 -29.16 23.20 -8.30
C THR A 680 -30.13 24.12 -9.03
N ASP A 681 -31.37 23.67 -9.18
CA ASP A 681 -32.44 24.50 -9.73
C ASP A 681 -33.02 25.46 -8.66
N ARG A 682 -34.08 26.20 -9.00
CA ARG A 682 -34.73 27.14 -8.06
C ARG A 682 -35.48 26.48 -6.89
N HIS A 683 -35.76 25.19 -6.96
CA HIS A 683 -36.43 24.42 -5.90
C HIS A 683 -35.40 23.71 -4.99
N GLY A 684 -34.12 23.70 -5.39
CA GLY A 684 -33.04 23.02 -4.66
C GLY A 684 -32.78 21.60 -5.16
N ASP A 685 -33.37 21.23 -6.29
CA ASP A 685 -33.16 19.94 -6.94
C ASP A 685 -31.78 19.91 -7.59
N LEU A 686 -31.11 18.75 -7.54
CA LEU A 686 -29.84 18.55 -8.21
C LEU A 686 -30.05 18.62 -9.73
N ALA A 687 -29.27 19.47 -10.41
CA ALA A 687 -29.48 19.74 -11.82
C ALA A 687 -28.16 19.97 -12.59
N LEU A 688 -28.18 19.62 -13.87
CA LEU A 688 -27.16 19.95 -14.86
C LEU A 688 -27.67 21.09 -15.75
N PHE A 689 -26.80 22.04 -16.10
CA PHE A 689 -27.05 22.99 -17.17
C PHE A 689 -26.17 22.62 -18.36
N SER A 690 -26.78 22.19 -19.45
CA SER A 690 -26.08 21.80 -20.68
C SER A 690 -26.83 22.31 -21.90
N ASN A 691 -26.11 22.79 -22.90
CA ASN A 691 -26.67 23.29 -24.17
C ASN A 691 -27.79 24.35 -24.03
N GLY A 692 -27.80 25.12 -22.93
CA GLY A 692 -28.81 26.15 -22.67
C GLY A 692 -30.09 25.65 -21.99
N GLU A 693 -30.14 24.38 -21.59
CA GLU A 693 -31.26 23.77 -20.88
C GLU A 693 -30.84 23.32 -19.47
N ILE A 694 -31.77 23.38 -18.52
CA ILE A 694 -31.60 22.83 -17.16
C ILE A 694 -32.24 21.45 -17.12
N ILE A 695 -31.45 20.43 -16.79
CA ILE A 695 -31.84 19.03 -16.67
C ILE A 695 -31.83 18.67 -15.19
N VAL A 696 -32.99 18.42 -14.59
CA VAL A 696 -33.09 17.98 -13.20
C VAL A 696 -32.74 16.50 -13.12
N ILE A 697 -31.73 16.17 -12.32
CA ILE A 697 -31.19 14.81 -12.16
C ILE A 697 -31.47 14.21 -10.78
N GLY A 698 -31.87 15.01 -9.79
CA GLY A 698 -32.25 14.54 -8.45
C GLY A 698 -33.29 15.43 -7.78
N ASP A 699 -34.42 14.84 -7.40
CA ASP A 699 -35.56 15.52 -6.78
C ASP A 699 -35.37 15.63 -5.26
N ALA A 700 -35.51 16.83 -4.69
CA ALA A 700 -35.50 17.07 -3.24
C ALA A 700 -36.92 17.03 -2.61
N ASP A 701 -37.97 17.01 -3.42
CA ASP A 701 -39.34 17.35 -3.07
C ASP A 701 -40.16 16.17 -2.48
N GLU A 702 -39.63 14.93 -2.48
CA GLU A 702 -40.35 13.76 -1.92
C GLU A 702 -40.43 13.70 -0.38
N MET A 703 -39.81 14.63 0.37
CA MET A 703 -39.79 14.60 1.84
C MET A 703 -40.23 15.88 2.57
N PHE A 704 -40.89 16.82 1.88
CA PHE A 704 -41.53 17.99 2.54
C PHE A 704 -42.89 17.64 3.20
N ASP A 705 -42.90 16.71 4.16
CA ASP A 705 -43.88 16.82 5.26
C ASP A 705 -43.31 17.81 6.29
N ASN A 706 -44.15 18.51 7.06
CA ASN A 706 -43.81 19.61 7.99
C ASN A 706 -42.81 19.24 9.13
N GLN A 707 -42.10 18.11 9.02
CA GLN A 707 -41.17 17.55 9.99
C GLN A 707 -39.73 17.40 9.48
N TYR A 708 -39.47 17.45 8.17
CA TYR A 708 -38.13 17.25 7.58
C TYR A 708 -37.81 18.26 6.47
N TYR A 709 -36.54 18.69 6.37
CA TYR A 709 -36.03 19.48 5.24
C TYR A 709 -34.93 18.67 4.53
N ALA A 710 -35.02 18.53 3.21
CA ALA A 710 -33.99 17.88 2.40
C ALA A 710 -33.33 18.87 1.44
N GLY A 711 -32.02 18.73 1.18
CA GLY A 711 -31.31 19.57 0.22
C GLY A 711 -30.06 18.92 -0.34
N TRP A 712 -29.82 19.12 -1.64
CA TRP A 712 -28.65 18.62 -2.34
C TRP A 712 -27.42 19.50 -2.11
N ARG A 713 -26.26 18.85 -1.95
CA ARG A 713 -24.94 19.48 -1.91
C ARG A 713 -24.04 18.80 -2.93
N VAL A 714 -23.46 19.60 -3.79
CA VAL A 714 -22.71 19.17 -4.96
C VAL A 714 -21.20 19.17 -4.65
N PHE A 715 -20.42 18.27 -5.27
CA PHE A 715 -18.96 18.21 -5.12
C PHE A 715 -18.18 18.30 -6.42
N GLY A 716 -18.62 17.62 -7.47
CA GLY A 716 -17.86 17.61 -8.71
C GLY A 716 -18.59 16.97 -9.88
N LEU A 717 -18.11 17.32 -11.07
CA LEU A 717 -18.55 16.88 -12.38
C LEU A 717 -17.31 16.45 -13.17
N ASP A 718 -17.32 15.27 -13.76
CA ASP A 718 -16.25 14.84 -14.67
C ASP A 718 -16.56 15.10 -16.14
N GLU A 719 -15.63 14.73 -17.00
CA GLU A 719 -15.70 14.96 -18.44
C GLU A 719 -16.77 14.10 -19.14
N GLU A 720 -17.11 12.94 -18.60
CA GLU A 720 -18.21 12.09 -19.06
C GLU A 720 -19.59 12.59 -18.57
N GLY A 721 -19.61 13.63 -17.74
CA GLY A 721 -20.82 14.23 -17.19
C GLY A 721 -21.39 13.47 -15.99
N ARG A 722 -20.60 12.60 -15.34
CA ARG A 722 -20.95 11.98 -14.07
C ARG A 722 -20.81 13.01 -12.96
N ALA A 723 -21.78 13.04 -12.05
CA ALA A 723 -21.88 14.06 -11.02
C ALA A 723 -21.95 13.45 -9.63
N LEU A 724 -21.19 14.01 -8.69
CA LEU A 724 -21.19 13.56 -7.30
C LEU A 724 -21.85 14.59 -6.38
N ALA A 725 -22.82 14.14 -5.60
CA ALA A 725 -23.58 14.97 -4.69
C ALA A 725 -24.06 14.16 -3.47
N TYR A 726 -24.29 14.81 -2.33
CA TYR A 726 -25.02 14.19 -1.22
C TYR A 726 -26.39 14.84 -1.02
N LEU A 727 -27.33 14.04 -0.54
CA LEU A 727 -28.62 14.50 -0.04
C LEU A 727 -28.55 14.63 1.49
N GLU A 728 -28.78 15.83 2.01
CA GLU A 728 -28.87 16.08 3.45
C GLU A 728 -30.32 16.07 3.89
N VAL A 729 -30.66 15.31 4.93
CA VAL A 729 -32.01 15.30 5.51
C VAL A 729 -31.96 15.76 6.97
N TYR A 730 -32.65 16.87 7.27
CA TYR A 730 -32.74 17.46 8.60
C TYR A 730 -34.05 17.08 9.29
N ALA A 731 -34.00 16.55 10.52
CA ALA A 731 -35.18 16.37 11.37
C ALA A 731 -35.45 17.62 12.22
N ASN A 732 -36.72 18.02 12.38
CA ASN A 732 -37.13 19.21 13.17
C ASN A 732 -36.85 19.16 14.69
N ALA A 733 -36.24 18.08 15.21
CA ALA A 733 -35.79 17.97 16.60
C ALA A 733 -34.34 17.43 16.63
N PRO A 734 -33.37 18.16 17.21
CA PRO A 734 -31.98 17.69 17.28
C PRO A 734 -31.89 16.35 18.04
N PRO A 735 -31.02 15.40 17.62
CA PRO A 735 -29.75 15.63 16.92
C PRO A 735 -29.50 14.80 15.63
N PHE A 736 -30.53 14.46 14.84
CA PHE A 736 -30.35 13.57 13.67
C PHE A 736 -30.28 14.35 12.34
N SER A 737 -29.13 14.30 11.65
CA SER A 737 -29.00 14.59 10.21
C SER A 737 -28.38 13.39 9.51
N THR A 738 -29.04 12.85 8.49
CA THR A 738 -28.47 11.80 7.63
C THR A 738 -27.93 12.42 6.36
N ARG A 739 -26.75 11.96 5.92
CA ARG A 739 -26.14 12.33 4.63
C ARG A 739 -25.95 11.06 3.83
N THR A 740 -26.54 11.01 2.64
CA THR A 740 -26.39 9.89 1.72
C THR A 740 -25.66 10.38 0.48
N LEU A 741 -24.55 9.73 0.13
CA LEU A 741 -23.74 10.09 -1.04
C LEU A 741 -24.33 9.43 -2.30
N TYR A 742 -24.42 10.18 -3.38
CA TYR A 742 -24.93 9.73 -4.67
C TYR A 742 -23.97 10.07 -5.79
N LEU A 743 -23.77 9.09 -6.68
CA LEU A 743 -23.17 9.27 -7.99
C LEU A 743 -24.28 9.30 -9.04
N TYR A 744 -24.33 10.35 -9.84
CA TYR A 744 -25.15 10.43 -11.04
C TYR A 744 -24.31 9.99 -12.24
N ASP A 745 -24.85 9.05 -13.01
CA ASP A 745 -24.28 8.55 -14.25
C ASP A 745 -25.34 8.71 -15.36
N ASN A 746 -24.92 9.17 -16.54
CA ASN A 746 -25.84 9.51 -17.64
C ASN A 746 -26.66 8.30 -18.13
N GLU A 747 -26.13 7.08 -18.00
CA GLU A 747 -26.78 5.84 -18.42
C GLU A 747 -27.63 5.23 -17.30
N ARG A 748 -27.14 5.32 -16.06
CA ARG A 748 -27.68 4.60 -14.90
C ARG A 748 -28.56 5.47 -13.99
N GLY A 749 -28.51 6.80 -14.13
CA GLY A 749 -29.18 7.75 -13.25
C GLY A 749 -28.48 7.90 -11.90
N LEU A 750 -29.22 8.30 -10.85
CA LEU A 750 -28.68 8.44 -9.50
C LEU A 750 -28.47 7.08 -8.80
N ILE A 751 -27.24 6.82 -8.42
CA ILE A 751 -26.78 5.61 -7.72
C ILE A 751 -26.38 6.00 -6.29
N PRO A 752 -27.00 5.43 -5.23
CA PRO A 752 -26.55 5.64 -3.86
C PRO A 752 -25.25 4.86 -3.60
N LEU A 753 -24.21 5.56 -3.13
CA LEU A 753 -22.92 4.95 -2.78
C LEU A 753 -22.83 4.54 -1.30
N GLY A 754 -23.70 5.07 -0.44
CA GLY A 754 -23.78 4.69 0.98
C GLY A 754 -24.26 5.82 1.91
N ASP A 755 -24.69 5.44 3.12
CA ASP A 755 -25.07 6.37 4.18
C ASP A 755 -23.85 6.77 5.03
N LEU A 756 -23.56 8.05 5.10
CA LEU A 756 -22.68 8.60 6.12
C LEU A 756 -23.47 8.76 7.42
N ILE A 757 -23.39 7.75 8.30
CA ILE A 757 -24.08 7.77 9.59
C ILE A 757 -23.31 8.65 10.59
N ALA A 758 -23.83 9.84 10.90
CA ALA A 758 -23.45 10.57 12.10
C ALA A 758 -24.27 10.03 13.30
N THR A 759 -23.79 9.01 14.01
CA THR A 759 -24.45 8.59 15.26
C THR A 759 -24.07 9.55 16.40
N GLY A 760 -24.99 10.42 16.78
CA GLY A 760 -24.93 11.13 18.05
C GLY A 760 -25.44 10.25 19.19
N ASP A 761 -24.53 9.73 20.01
CA ASP A 761 -24.83 9.32 21.38
C ASP A 761 -23.65 9.70 22.28
N ALA A 762 -23.77 10.81 22.99
CA ALA A 762 -23.02 11.06 24.22
C ALA A 762 -23.94 10.64 25.39
N PRO A 763 -23.56 9.70 26.27
CA PRO A 763 -24.37 9.39 27.44
C PRO A 763 -24.42 10.60 28.38
N ASP A 764 -25.59 10.79 29.00
CA ASP A 764 -25.94 11.88 29.91
C ASP A 764 -24.76 12.36 30.79
N GLY A 765 -24.22 13.55 30.49
CA GLY A 765 -23.25 14.22 31.36
C GLY A 765 -22.20 15.11 30.70
N VAL A 766 -22.04 15.07 29.37
CA VAL A 766 -21.05 15.91 28.67
C VAL A 766 -21.66 17.27 28.31
N ILE A 767 -21.03 18.35 28.77
CA ILE A 767 -21.44 19.74 28.50
C ILE A 767 -21.20 20.06 27.02
N GLU A 768 -22.21 20.62 26.34
CA GLU A 768 -22.10 21.26 25.02
C GLU A 768 -20.88 22.21 24.98
N GLY A 769 -19.89 21.88 24.16
CA GLY A 769 -18.71 22.73 23.98
C GLY A 769 -17.41 22.04 23.55
N SER A 770 -17.37 20.71 23.44
CA SER A 770 -16.20 19.99 22.92
C SER A 770 -16.48 19.50 21.51
N PRO A 771 -15.85 20.02 20.46
CA PRO A 771 -15.92 19.40 19.15
C PRO A 771 -15.05 18.14 19.20
N LEU A 772 -15.66 16.98 19.46
CA LEU A 772 -15.12 15.73 18.95
C LEU A 772 -15.35 15.79 17.44
N SER A 773 -14.37 16.33 16.71
CA SER A 773 -14.31 16.23 15.27
C SER A 773 -14.00 14.78 14.92
N PHE A 774 -15.06 13.98 14.74
CA PHE A 774 -14.95 12.70 14.03
C PHE A 774 -14.40 12.99 12.63
N ILE A 775 -13.29 12.34 12.25
CA ILE A 775 -12.77 12.39 10.87
C ILE A 775 -13.72 11.52 10.03
N VAL A 776 -14.76 12.17 9.54
CA VAL A 776 -15.54 11.64 8.44
C VAL A 776 -14.77 11.96 7.15
N PRO A 777 -14.43 10.98 6.29
CA PRO A 777 -13.78 11.26 5.01
C PRO A 777 -14.61 12.30 4.24
N GLN A 778 -14.03 13.47 3.94
CA GLN A 778 -14.72 14.47 3.12
C GLN A 778 -14.42 14.17 1.67
N VAL A 779 -15.47 14.03 0.86
CA VAL A 779 -15.33 14.06 -0.60
C VAL A 779 -14.79 15.43 -1.00
N ILE A 780 -13.70 15.45 -1.75
CA ILE A 780 -13.05 16.67 -2.25
C ILE A 780 -13.55 16.98 -3.65
N ARG A 781 -13.44 16.03 -4.59
CA ARG A 781 -13.81 16.21 -5.99
C ARG A 781 -13.98 14.86 -6.71
N VAL A 782 -14.57 14.89 -7.90
CA VAL A 782 -14.41 13.85 -8.94
C VAL A 782 -13.40 14.37 -9.96
N THR A 783 -12.44 13.54 -10.37
CA THR A 783 -11.46 13.87 -11.42
C THR A 783 -12.06 13.65 -12.80
N ASP A 784 -11.44 14.23 -13.82
CA ASP A 784 -11.82 14.06 -15.22
C ASP A 784 -11.76 12.58 -15.66
N LEU A 785 -10.96 11.75 -14.98
CA LEU A 785 -10.87 10.28 -15.17
C LEU A 785 -11.91 9.47 -14.37
N GLY A 786 -12.83 10.12 -13.66
CA GLY A 786 -13.83 9.45 -12.81
C GLY A 786 -13.36 9.04 -11.41
N ASN A 787 -12.17 9.41 -10.97
CA ASN A 787 -11.73 9.12 -9.61
C ASN A 787 -12.47 10.02 -8.60
N ILE A 788 -12.98 9.46 -7.52
CA ILE A 788 -13.47 10.21 -6.36
C ILE A 788 -12.31 10.46 -5.41
N VAL A 789 -11.91 11.71 -5.26
CA VAL A 789 -10.87 12.11 -4.32
C VAL A 789 -11.51 12.40 -2.97
N PHE A 790 -11.14 11.64 -1.94
CA PHE A 790 -11.48 11.91 -0.55
C PHE A 790 -10.33 12.62 0.15
N SER A 791 -10.63 13.28 1.27
CA SER A 791 -9.66 13.93 2.16
C SER A 791 -8.66 12.98 2.80
N THR A 792 -8.70 11.70 2.46
CA THR A 792 -7.86 10.67 3.04
C THR A 792 -7.31 9.69 1.99
N HIS A 793 -7.93 9.57 0.81
CA HIS A 793 -7.55 8.62 -0.24
C HIS A 793 -8.19 9.02 -1.58
N VAL A 794 -7.70 8.45 -2.69
CA VAL A 794 -8.37 8.51 -4.00
C VAL A 794 -9.04 7.17 -4.23
N LEU A 795 -10.34 7.19 -4.50
CA LEU A 795 -11.10 6.04 -4.95
C LEU A 795 -11.28 6.16 -6.46
N THR A 796 -10.57 5.35 -7.22
CA THR A 796 -10.84 5.22 -8.65
C THR A 796 -12.24 4.62 -8.80
N LEU A 797 -13.18 5.31 -9.48
CA LEU A 797 -14.37 4.64 -9.98
C LEU A 797 -13.95 3.79 -11.18
N ALA A 798 -13.13 2.79 -10.95
CA ALA A 798 -12.99 1.70 -11.88
C ALA A 798 -14.33 0.97 -11.86
N ASP A 799 -14.91 0.71 -13.04
CA ASP A 799 -15.94 -0.31 -13.15
C ASP A 799 -15.22 -1.63 -12.83
N ASP A 800 -15.04 -1.97 -11.54
CA ASP A 800 -14.38 -3.19 -11.02
C ASP A 800 -15.11 -4.47 -11.43
N ARG A 801 -16.06 -4.36 -12.37
CA ARG A 801 -16.71 -5.48 -13.00
C ARG A 801 -15.69 -6.15 -13.92
N PRO A 802 -15.55 -7.48 -13.85
CA PRO A 802 -14.76 -8.26 -14.81
C PRO A 802 -15.37 -8.29 -16.23
N GLY A 803 -16.05 -7.21 -16.64
CA GLY A 803 -16.82 -7.11 -17.86
C GLY A 803 -16.17 -6.29 -18.97
N PHE A 804 -15.42 -5.23 -18.66
CA PHE A 804 -14.94 -4.29 -19.68
C PHE A 804 -13.42 -4.38 -19.89
N LEU A 805 -13.02 -4.68 -21.13
CA LEU A 805 -11.65 -4.85 -21.61
C LEU A 805 -10.99 -3.51 -21.98
N VAL A 806 -9.65 -3.45 -21.95
CA VAL A 806 -8.87 -2.30 -22.47
C VAL A 806 -9.15 -2.08 -23.97
N ASP A 807 -9.37 -0.83 -24.38
CA ASP A 807 -9.72 -0.42 -25.75
C ASP A 807 -8.76 -0.94 -26.85
N GLU A 808 -7.48 -1.17 -26.52
CA GLU A 808 -6.46 -1.63 -27.49
C GLU A 808 -5.86 -3.02 -27.18
N GLY A 809 -6.09 -3.59 -25.99
CA GLY A 809 -5.40 -4.81 -25.51
C GLY A 809 -6.14 -6.14 -25.70
N GLY A 810 -7.47 -6.11 -25.91
CA GLY A 810 -8.27 -7.28 -26.23
C GLY A 810 -8.18 -8.47 -25.25
N ILE A 811 -8.62 -9.65 -25.71
CA ILE A 811 -8.50 -10.90 -24.95
C ILE A 811 -7.03 -11.36 -25.01
N GLY A 812 -6.40 -11.58 -23.86
CA GLY A 812 -4.99 -12.00 -23.79
C GLY A 812 -4.80 -13.47 -24.18
N SER A 813 -5.57 -14.37 -23.57
CA SER A 813 -5.42 -15.81 -23.88
C SER A 813 -6.65 -16.65 -23.55
N VAL A 814 -6.68 -17.87 -24.08
CA VAL A 814 -7.73 -18.85 -23.81
C VAL A 814 -7.16 -20.24 -23.60
N ALA A 815 -7.73 -20.99 -22.65
CA ALA A 815 -7.34 -22.36 -22.35
C ALA A 815 -8.56 -23.25 -22.08
N ALA A 816 -8.45 -24.54 -22.39
CA ALA A 816 -9.42 -25.56 -22.01
C ALA A 816 -8.74 -26.65 -21.18
N GLY A 817 -9.22 -26.85 -19.95
CA GLY A 817 -8.73 -27.86 -19.02
C GLY A 817 -9.84 -28.76 -18.47
N PRO A 818 -9.51 -29.69 -17.55
CA PRO A 818 -10.50 -30.57 -16.92
C PRO A 818 -11.62 -29.82 -16.20
N GLY A 819 -11.33 -28.59 -15.72
CA GLY A 819 -12.27 -27.73 -15.00
C GLY A 819 -13.22 -26.94 -15.89
N GLY A 820 -12.93 -26.73 -17.18
CA GLY A 820 -13.74 -25.86 -18.04
C GLY A 820 -12.93 -25.12 -19.11
N ILE A 821 -13.55 -24.09 -19.71
CA ILE A 821 -12.90 -23.12 -20.60
C ILE A 821 -12.60 -21.86 -19.79
N ILE A 822 -11.42 -21.29 -19.98
CA ILE A 822 -10.99 -20.05 -19.33
C ILE A 822 -10.55 -19.09 -20.43
N VAL A 823 -10.99 -17.86 -20.31
CA VAL A 823 -10.60 -16.72 -21.12
C VAL A 823 -10.02 -15.70 -20.16
N THR A 824 -8.80 -15.23 -20.41
CA THR A 824 -8.19 -14.16 -19.61
C THR A 824 -7.94 -12.94 -20.45
N ALA A 825 -8.07 -11.79 -19.82
CA ALA A 825 -7.87 -10.50 -20.44
C ALA A 825 -7.50 -9.47 -19.38
N MET A 826 -7.18 -8.25 -19.81
CA MET A 826 -6.99 -7.10 -18.94
C MET A 826 -8.23 -6.21 -19.02
N ASN A 827 -8.71 -5.73 -17.87
CA ASN A 827 -9.79 -4.74 -17.83
C ASN A 827 -9.26 -3.33 -18.15
N GLN A 828 -10.15 -2.36 -18.38
CA GLN A 828 -9.79 -0.96 -18.68
C GLN A 828 -8.85 -0.29 -17.66
N SER A 829 -8.75 -0.84 -16.45
CA SER A 829 -7.87 -0.36 -15.38
C SER A 829 -6.52 -1.08 -15.32
N GLY A 830 -6.20 -1.95 -16.29
CA GLY A 830 -4.97 -2.74 -16.28
C GLY A 830 -4.98 -3.89 -15.27
N LEU A 831 -6.15 -4.32 -14.78
CA LEU A 831 -6.27 -5.48 -13.90
C LEU A 831 -6.60 -6.75 -14.69
N PRO A 832 -5.93 -7.88 -14.43
CA PRO A 832 -6.23 -9.15 -15.06
C PRO A 832 -7.55 -9.72 -14.54
N ILE A 833 -8.37 -10.11 -15.49
CA ILE A 833 -9.67 -10.70 -15.28
C ILE A 833 -9.74 -12.07 -15.95
N SER A 834 -10.69 -12.89 -15.50
CA SER A 834 -10.97 -14.18 -16.11
C SER A 834 -12.47 -14.40 -16.29
N PHE A 835 -12.84 -14.91 -17.46
CA PHE A 835 -14.14 -15.51 -17.73
C PHE A 835 -13.97 -17.03 -17.71
N PHE A 836 -14.69 -17.69 -16.81
CA PHE A 836 -14.63 -19.13 -16.61
C PHE A 836 -15.97 -19.77 -16.96
N LEU A 837 -15.94 -20.77 -17.85
CA LEU A 837 -17.06 -21.65 -18.13
C LEU A 837 -16.79 -23.02 -17.52
N PRO A 838 -17.38 -23.36 -16.35
CA PRO A 838 -17.17 -24.65 -15.71
C PRO A 838 -17.57 -25.83 -16.60
N ALA A 839 -16.86 -26.95 -16.48
CA ALA A 839 -17.13 -28.15 -17.25
C ALA A 839 -18.56 -28.66 -16.99
N GLY A 840 -19.38 -28.71 -18.06
CA GLY A 840 -20.78 -29.13 -17.99
C GLY A 840 -21.76 -28.01 -17.58
N SER A 841 -21.27 -26.78 -17.37
CA SER A 841 -22.09 -25.58 -17.23
C SER A 841 -22.40 -24.95 -18.59
N SER A 842 -23.43 -24.10 -18.62
CA SER A 842 -23.74 -23.20 -19.73
C SER A 842 -23.75 -21.73 -19.28
N GLN A 843 -23.19 -21.45 -18.09
CA GLN A 843 -23.14 -20.13 -17.49
C GLN A 843 -21.68 -19.77 -17.29
N TRP A 844 -21.30 -18.60 -17.78
CA TRP A 844 -20.00 -18.00 -17.55
C TRP A 844 -19.95 -17.31 -16.19
N GLU A 845 -18.79 -17.39 -15.55
CA GLU A 845 -18.48 -16.68 -14.31
C GLU A 845 -17.31 -15.74 -14.62
N GLY A 846 -17.43 -14.45 -14.27
CA GLY A 846 -16.32 -13.51 -14.41
C GLY A 846 -15.75 -13.17 -13.05
N ARG A 847 -14.43 -13.06 -12.98
CA ARG A 847 -13.70 -12.75 -11.74
C ARG A 847 -12.53 -11.83 -12.03
N VAL A 848 -12.39 -10.80 -11.21
CA VAL A 848 -11.11 -10.12 -11.02
C VAL A 848 -10.19 -11.09 -10.30
N MET A 849 -8.96 -11.25 -10.77
CA MET A 849 -7.98 -12.06 -10.05
C MET A 849 -7.53 -11.27 -8.81
N SER A 850 -7.95 -11.65 -7.60
CA SER A 850 -7.61 -10.92 -6.36
C SER A 850 -6.25 -11.35 -5.78
N GLY A 851 -5.55 -10.42 -5.10
CA GLY A 851 -4.19 -10.64 -4.55
C GLY A 851 -3.05 -10.15 -5.44
N LEU A 852 -3.34 -9.19 -6.33
CA LEU A 852 -2.37 -8.53 -7.19
C LEU A 852 -1.97 -7.21 -6.57
N SER A 853 -0.67 -6.93 -6.48
CA SER A 853 -0.20 -5.58 -6.18
C SER A 853 -0.73 -4.62 -7.24
N THR A 854 -1.09 -3.41 -6.82
CA THR A 854 -1.61 -2.30 -7.64
C THR A 854 -0.59 -1.73 -8.63
N SER A 855 0.45 -2.49 -9.00
CA SER A 855 1.60 -2.09 -9.81
C SER A 855 1.60 -2.78 -11.18
N LEU A 856 0.43 -2.96 -11.78
CA LEU A 856 0.32 -3.51 -13.13
C LEU A 856 0.23 -2.34 -14.09
N SER A 857 1.29 -2.12 -14.88
CA SER A 857 1.21 -1.26 -16.06
C SER A 857 -0.03 -1.60 -16.91
N PRO A 858 -0.70 -0.60 -17.51
CA PRO A 858 -1.88 -0.80 -18.37
C PRO A 858 -1.67 -1.78 -19.54
N ASP A 859 -0.42 -2.10 -19.89
CA ASP A 859 -0.05 -2.99 -21.01
C ASP A 859 0.32 -4.44 -20.58
N GLY A 860 0.16 -4.81 -19.30
CA GLY A 860 0.59 -6.12 -18.77
C GLY A 860 -0.04 -7.34 -19.49
N ASP A 861 0.77 -8.09 -20.25
CA ASP A 861 0.30 -9.25 -21.01
C ASP A 861 -0.06 -10.45 -20.10
N ILE A 862 -1.07 -11.23 -20.50
CA ILE A 862 -1.59 -12.37 -19.73
C ILE A 862 -1.79 -13.61 -20.59
N ALA A 863 -1.18 -14.72 -20.16
CA ALA A 863 -1.28 -16.00 -20.84
C ALA A 863 -1.73 -17.13 -19.90
N THR A 864 -2.63 -17.98 -20.37
CA THR A 864 -3.13 -19.15 -19.65
C THR A 864 -2.74 -20.45 -20.33
N PHE A 865 -2.48 -21.47 -19.52
CA PHE A 865 -2.16 -22.79 -20.01
C PHE A 865 -2.59 -23.87 -19.02
N VAL A 866 -2.73 -25.10 -19.53
CA VAL A 866 -2.92 -26.29 -18.69
C VAL A 866 -1.60 -27.04 -18.64
N ASP A 867 -1.05 -27.22 -17.44
CA ASP A 867 0.15 -28.03 -17.28
C ASP A 867 -0.24 -29.51 -17.46
N PRO A 868 0.25 -30.20 -18.51
CA PRO A 868 -0.10 -31.60 -18.76
C PRO A 868 0.37 -32.57 -17.67
N LYS A 869 1.34 -32.18 -16.83
CA LYS A 869 1.94 -33.05 -15.83
C LYS A 869 1.13 -33.14 -14.54
N ASP A 870 0.43 -32.08 -14.15
CA ASP A 870 -0.45 -32.07 -12.98
C ASP A 870 -1.94 -31.86 -13.31
N GLY A 871 -2.25 -31.44 -14.54
CA GLY A 871 -3.60 -31.21 -15.04
C GLY A 871 -4.25 -29.94 -14.50
N LYS A 872 -3.49 -29.04 -13.86
CA LYS A 872 -3.99 -27.76 -13.35
C LYS A 872 -3.90 -26.68 -14.41
N THR A 873 -4.80 -25.69 -14.30
CA THR A 873 -4.74 -24.48 -15.11
C THR A 873 -3.92 -23.42 -14.40
N TYR A 874 -3.06 -22.76 -15.16
CA TYR A 874 -2.20 -21.68 -14.72
C TYR A 874 -2.46 -20.43 -15.55
N ALA A 875 -2.24 -19.26 -14.93
CA ALA A 875 -2.15 -17.97 -15.59
C ALA A 875 -0.77 -17.38 -15.30
N VAL A 876 -0.15 -16.80 -16.32
CA VAL A 876 1.09 -16.03 -16.23
C VAL A 876 0.71 -14.59 -16.50
N VAL A 877 1.07 -13.71 -15.57
CA VAL A 877 0.83 -12.27 -15.66
C VAL A 877 2.17 -11.57 -15.63
N LEU A 878 2.38 -10.64 -16.57
CA LEU A 878 3.51 -9.72 -16.54
C LEU A 878 3.18 -8.54 -15.62
N GLY A 879 4.04 -8.26 -14.65
CA GLY A 879 4.05 -7.03 -13.87
C GLY A 879 5.32 -6.23 -14.09
N ASP A 880 5.38 -5.01 -13.54
CA ASP A 880 6.47 -4.06 -13.80
C ASP A 880 7.87 -4.63 -13.53
N ASP A 881 8.00 -5.50 -12.51
CA ASP A 881 9.28 -6.09 -12.09
C ASP A 881 9.28 -7.64 -12.02
N ALA A 882 8.22 -8.31 -12.49
CA ALA A 882 8.06 -9.75 -12.26
C ALA A 882 7.20 -10.50 -13.28
N VAL A 883 7.57 -11.76 -13.54
CA VAL A 883 6.70 -12.74 -14.20
C VAL A 883 6.04 -13.59 -13.12
N THR A 884 4.73 -13.44 -12.94
CA THR A 884 4.01 -14.10 -11.84
C THR A 884 3.11 -15.21 -12.35
N LEU A 885 3.25 -16.39 -11.75
CA LEU A 885 2.47 -17.58 -12.04
C LEU A 885 1.36 -17.76 -10.99
N TYR A 886 0.12 -17.83 -11.46
CA TYR A 886 -1.05 -18.12 -10.65
C TYR A 886 -1.58 -19.51 -10.95
N VAL A 887 -2.09 -20.20 -9.93
CA VAL A 887 -2.74 -21.50 -10.10
C VAL A 887 -4.24 -21.38 -9.86
N GLN A 888 -5.02 -21.96 -10.76
CA GLN A 888 -6.46 -22.01 -10.60
C GLN A 888 -6.84 -23.03 -9.52
N ASP A 889 -7.66 -22.60 -8.56
CA ASP A 889 -8.22 -23.43 -7.52
C ASP A 889 -9.48 -24.19 -7.97
N VAL A 890 -10.06 -24.98 -7.07
CA VAL A 890 -11.27 -25.78 -7.36
C VAL A 890 -12.53 -24.95 -7.56
N THR A 891 -12.52 -23.68 -7.14
CA THR A 891 -13.64 -22.75 -7.34
C THR A 891 -13.54 -22.01 -8.68
N GLY A 892 -12.42 -22.13 -9.38
CA GLY A 892 -12.14 -21.41 -10.61
C GLY A 892 -11.37 -20.09 -10.39
N ALA A 893 -11.06 -19.72 -9.15
CA ALA A 893 -10.27 -18.54 -8.82
C ALA A 893 -8.77 -18.80 -9.02
N PHE A 894 -8.05 -17.81 -9.52
CA PHE A 894 -6.60 -17.84 -9.54
C PHE A 894 -6.07 -17.39 -8.17
N THR A 895 -5.23 -18.22 -7.56
CA THR A 895 -4.70 -18.01 -6.20
C THR A 895 -3.21 -18.36 -6.16
N SER A 896 -2.57 -18.07 -5.04
CA SER A 896 -1.18 -18.48 -4.74
C SER A 896 -0.16 -17.95 -5.77
N PRO A 897 0.05 -16.62 -5.84
CA PRO A 897 1.03 -16.03 -6.75
C PRO A 897 2.43 -16.60 -6.47
N ARG A 898 3.12 -17.01 -7.53
CA ARG A 898 4.53 -17.43 -7.48
C ARG A 898 5.31 -16.57 -8.47
N ILE A 899 6.21 -15.76 -7.94
CA ILE A 899 7.08 -14.91 -8.75
C ILE A 899 8.20 -15.79 -9.34
N LEU A 900 8.24 -15.95 -10.67
CA LEU A 900 9.26 -16.77 -11.31
C LEU A 900 10.63 -16.06 -11.38
N SER A 901 10.65 -14.73 -11.31
CA SER A 901 11.88 -13.93 -11.34
C SER A 901 12.69 -13.99 -10.03
N SER A 902 12.06 -14.32 -8.88
CA SER A 902 12.75 -14.42 -7.58
C SER A 902 13.47 -15.76 -7.37
N GLU A 903 13.30 -16.73 -8.26
CA GLU A 903 13.89 -18.08 -8.14
C GLU A 903 15.34 -18.19 -8.66
N GLY A 904 16.06 -17.05 -8.74
CA GLY A 904 17.52 -17.03 -8.71
C GLY A 904 18.28 -16.51 -9.93
N LEU A 905 17.76 -15.53 -10.68
CA LEU A 905 18.49 -14.96 -11.83
C LEU A 905 18.42 -13.44 -11.88
N GLU A 906 19.57 -12.82 -11.61
CA GLU A 906 19.79 -11.37 -11.71
C GLU A 906 19.39 -10.84 -13.11
N SER A 907 18.56 -9.79 -13.12
CA SER A 907 18.51 -8.71 -14.13
C SER A 907 17.76 -8.87 -15.46
N THR A 908 16.91 -9.88 -15.68
CA THR A 908 16.13 -9.91 -16.93
C THR A 908 14.74 -10.54 -16.80
N ILE A 909 13.71 -9.70 -16.86
CA ILE A 909 12.29 -10.08 -16.82
C ILE A 909 11.67 -9.97 -18.22
N ILE A 910 10.63 -10.77 -18.49
CA ILE A 910 9.80 -10.56 -19.68
C ILE A 910 8.99 -9.28 -19.42
N THR A 911 9.16 -8.27 -20.27
CA THR A 911 8.46 -6.99 -20.20
C THR A 911 7.38 -6.85 -21.27
N GLY A 912 7.24 -7.82 -22.19
CA GLY A 912 6.16 -7.84 -23.16
C GLY A 912 6.16 -9.06 -24.11
N LYS A 913 5.11 -9.16 -24.92
CA LYS A 913 4.89 -10.20 -25.95
C LYS A 913 4.94 -11.62 -25.40
N LEU A 914 4.16 -11.87 -24.36
CA LEU A 914 4.12 -13.12 -23.63
C LEU A 914 3.58 -14.25 -24.52
N VAL A 915 4.30 -15.36 -24.55
CA VAL A 915 3.89 -16.58 -25.24
C VAL A 915 4.05 -17.79 -24.34
N VAL A 916 3.12 -18.73 -24.42
CA VAL A 916 3.21 -20.01 -23.70
C VAL A 916 3.00 -21.16 -24.67
N PHE A 917 3.86 -22.18 -24.59
CA PHE A 917 3.71 -23.40 -25.36
C PHE A 917 4.13 -24.64 -24.58
N VAL A 918 3.53 -25.77 -24.96
CA VAL A 918 3.77 -27.07 -24.35
C VAL A 918 4.47 -27.97 -25.36
N ALA A 919 5.70 -28.37 -25.04
CA ALA A 919 6.48 -29.31 -25.83
C ALA A 919 5.78 -30.68 -25.88
N THR A 920 6.04 -31.48 -26.93
CA THR A 920 5.44 -32.84 -27.06
C THR A 920 5.88 -33.81 -25.96
N ASP A 921 6.97 -33.48 -25.25
CA ASP A 921 7.43 -34.18 -24.05
C ASP A 921 6.82 -33.64 -22.74
N GLN A 922 5.75 -32.84 -22.84
CA GLN A 922 4.94 -32.32 -21.74
C GLN A 922 5.63 -31.23 -20.90
N ARG A 923 6.71 -30.62 -21.39
CA ARG A 923 7.33 -29.47 -20.71
C ARG A 923 6.66 -28.17 -21.14
N VAL A 924 6.32 -27.33 -20.17
CA VAL A 924 5.82 -25.98 -20.39
C VAL A 924 6.99 -25.03 -20.59
N HIS A 925 6.83 -24.12 -21.54
CA HIS A 925 7.71 -23.00 -21.83
C HIS A 925 6.90 -21.70 -21.81
N ILE A 926 7.40 -20.71 -21.11
CA ILE A 926 6.87 -19.35 -21.01
C ILE A 926 7.94 -18.45 -21.61
N GLY A 927 7.65 -17.70 -22.65
CA GLY A 927 8.63 -16.86 -23.34
C GLY A 927 8.09 -15.46 -23.61
N GLY A 928 8.99 -14.56 -23.98
CA GLY A 928 8.65 -13.20 -24.37
C GLY A 928 9.90 -12.36 -24.58
N LEU A 929 9.74 -11.05 -24.65
CA LEU A 929 10.86 -10.12 -24.77
C LEU A 929 11.17 -9.44 -23.44
N ASN A 930 12.46 -9.22 -23.16
CA ASN A 930 12.90 -8.37 -22.06
C ASN A 930 12.95 -6.88 -22.46
N GLY A 931 13.31 -6.02 -21.51
CA GLY A 931 13.45 -4.57 -21.74
C GLY A 931 14.52 -4.17 -22.76
N ASP A 932 15.46 -5.06 -23.07
CA ASP A 932 16.51 -4.88 -24.09
C ASP A 932 16.07 -5.39 -25.49
N GLY A 933 14.89 -6.03 -25.59
CA GLY A 933 14.37 -6.64 -26.82
C GLY A 933 14.85 -8.08 -27.08
N ASP A 934 15.54 -8.70 -26.13
CA ASP A 934 15.98 -10.09 -26.24
C ASP A 934 14.85 -11.08 -26.04
N LEU A 935 14.92 -12.17 -26.80
CA LEU A 935 14.03 -13.31 -26.63
C LEU A 935 14.48 -14.15 -25.44
N VAL A 936 13.67 -14.20 -24.39
CA VAL A 936 13.93 -14.95 -23.17
C VAL A 936 12.85 -16.00 -22.91
N ILE A 937 13.21 -17.10 -22.26
CA ILE A 937 12.26 -18.16 -21.89
C ILE A 937 12.47 -18.64 -20.45
N PHE A 938 11.37 -19.00 -19.80
CA PHE A 938 11.31 -19.90 -18.64
C PHE A 938 10.79 -21.26 -19.10
N TYR A 939 11.44 -22.35 -18.69
CA TYR A 939 11.03 -23.69 -19.07
C TYR A 939 11.12 -24.68 -17.91
N GLN A 940 10.22 -25.67 -17.93
CA GLN A 940 10.19 -26.71 -16.91
C GLN A 940 11.22 -27.82 -17.21
N PRO A 941 12.19 -28.11 -16.31
CA PRO A 941 13.14 -29.20 -16.50
C PRO A 941 12.54 -30.58 -16.17
N GLY A 942 11.40 -30.61 -15.46
CA GLY A 942 10.71 -31.83 -15.03
C GLY A 942 10.83 -32.21 -13.55
N THR A 943 11.46 -31.38 -12.72
CA THR A 943 11.53 -31.58 -11.26
C THR A 943 10.26 -31.07 -10.60
N PHE A 944 9.55 -31.94 -9.87
CA PHE A 944 8.43 -31.55 -9.02
C PHE A 944 8.96 -31.20 -7.64
N ASN A 945 8.63 -30.01 -7.14
CA ASN A 945 9.03 -29.53 -5.85
C ASN A 945 7.97 -29.91 -4.80
N GLU A 946 8.33 -30.85 -3.92
CA GLU A 946 7.39 -31.36 -2.91
C GLU A 946 6.98 -30.29 -1.88
N ASN A 947 7.79 -29.25 -1.68
CA ASN A 947 7.51 -28.18 -0.74
C ASN A 947 6.48 -27.19 -1.30
N THR A 948 6.64 -26.77 -2.57
CA THR A 948 5.73 -25.81 -3.22
C THR A 948 4.54 -26.49 -3.92
N GLN A 949 4.54 -27.82 -4.04
CA GLN A 949 3.53 -28.60 -4.76
C GLN A 949 3.37 -28.17 -6.23
N GLN A 950 4.46 -27.70 -6.85
CA GLN A 950 4.53 -27.21 -8.23
C GLN A 950 5.84 -27.65 -8.91
N TYR A 951 5.94 -27.50 -10.24
CA TYR A 951 7.18 -27.74 -10.99
C TYR A 951 8.12 -26.54 -10.94
N ASP A 952 9.43 -26.78 -10.86
CA ASP A 952 10.45 -25.73 -10.96
C ASP A 952 10.55 -25.19 -12.41
N TYR A 953 10.99 -23.93 -12.56
CA TYR A 953 11.28 -23.31 -13.85
C TYR A 953 12.75 -22.90 -13.93
N PHE A 954 13.32 -22.98 -15.13
CA PHE A 954 14.68 -22.55 -15.45
C PHE A 954 14.61 -21.47 -16.51
N PHE A 955 15.43 -20.44 -16.40
CA PHE A 955 15.47 -19.37 -17.39
C PHE A 955 16.66 -19.49 -18.34
N ASP A 956 16.45 -18.99 -19.56
CA ASP A 956 17.45 -18.92 -20.62
C ASP A 956 17.19 -17.67 -21.47
N ASN A 957 18.21 -16.82 -21.65
CA ASN A 957 18.17 -15.72 -22.63
C ASN A 957 18.61 -16.29 -23.99
N ILE A 958 17.64 -16.60 -24.85
CA ILE A 958 17.89 -17.26 -26.14
C ILE A 958 18.75 -16.40 -27.07
N SER A 959 18.55 -15.07 -27.05
CA SER A 959 19.37 -14.13 -27.80
C SER A 959 20.86 -14.31 -27.46
N ASP A 960 21.19 -14.27 -26.18
CA ASP A 960 22.57 -14.27 -25.71
C ASP A 960 23.22 -15.66 -25.75
N THR A 961 22.51 -16.66 -25.24
CA THR A 961 23.10 -17.99 -24.99
C THR A 961 23.04 -18.90 -26.21
N HIS A 962 22.21 -18.58 -27.22
CA HIS A 962 22.07 -19.41 -28.43
C HIS A 962 22.31 -18.67 -29.73
N LEU A 963 21.62 -17.53 -29.95
CA LEU A 963 21.68 -16.83 -31.23
C LEU A 963 23.05 -16.17 -31.44
N ALA A 964 23.51 -15.39 -30.47
CA ALA A 964 24.81 -14.73 -30.52
C ALA A 964 25.99 -15.73 -30.64
N LEU A 965 25.88 -16.93 -30.04
CA LEU A 965 26.89 -17.98 -30.18
C LEU A 965 27.00 -18.57 -31.58
N ASN A 966 25.95 -18.45 -32.40
CA ASN A 966 25.91 -18.92 -33.78
C ASN A 966 26.04 -17.77 -34.80
N ASP A 967 26.45 -16.58 -34.35
CA ASP A 967 26.53 -15.35 -35.16
C ASP A 967 25.19 -14.92 -35.78
N PHE A 968 24.06 -15.25 -35.14
CA PHE A 968 22.74 -14.72 -35.48
C PHE A 968 22.46 -13.44 -34.67
N GLU A 969 21.82 -12.46 -35.31
CA GLU A 969 21.30 -11.26 -34.65
C GLU A 969 19.86 -11.51 -34.20
N THR A 970 19.48 -11.00 -33.03
CA THR A 970 18.10 -11.03 -32.56
C THR A 970 17.24 -10.13 -33.45
N PRO A 971 16.12 -10.61 -34.01
CA PRO A 971 15.24 -9.78 -34.82
C PRO A 971 14.64 -8.62 -34.01
N ASN A 972 14.47 -7.46 -34.65
CA ASN A 972 13.77 -6.32 -34.05
C ASN A 972 12.25 -6.55 -34.11
N TRP A 973 11.73 -7.38 -33.22
CA TRP A 973 10.35 -7.83 -33.28
C TRP A 973 9.33 -6.68 -33.21
N VAL A 974 8.33 -6.68 -34.10
CA VAL A 974 7.13 -5.83 -34.06
C VAL A 974 5.87 -6.68 -33.99
N GLY A 975 4.80 -6.14 -33.39
CA GLY A 975 3.58 -6.92 -33.11
C GLY A 975 3.82 -8.07 -32.13
N ASP A 976 2.85 -8.97 -32.01
CA ASP A 976 2.90 -10.12 -31.11
C ASP A 976 3.76 -11.28 -31.64
N LEU A 977 4.26 -12.09 -30.70
CA LEU A 977 4.91 -13.36 -31.01
C LEU A 977 3.88 -14.49 -31.15
N THR A 978 4.15 -15.45 -32.03
CA THR A 978 3.36 -16.68 -32.19
C THR A 978 4.24 -17.91 -32.03
N VAL A 979 3.67 -19.00 -31.52
CA VAL A 979 4.41 -20.21 -31.17
C VAL A 979 3.76 -21.45 -31.74
N TYR A 980 4.59 -22.41 -32.17
CA TYR A 980 4.11 -23.72 -32.58
C TYR A 980 5.14 -24.82 -32.30
N VAL A 981 4.63 -25.99 -31.94
CA VAL A 981 5.44 -27.18 -31.67
C VAL A 981 5.21 -28.21 -32.76
N THR A 982 6.29 -28.69 -33.37
CA THR A 982 6.21 -29.69 -34.45
C THR A 982 5.98 -31.10 -33.89
N PRO A 983 5.48 -32.06 -34.70
CA PRO A 983 5.28 -33.44 -34.27
C PRO A 983 6.57 -34.17 -33.84
N TRP A 984 7.75 -33.63 -34.20
CA TRP A 984 9.06 -34.14 -33.80
C TRP A 984 9.69 -33.35 -32.64
N ASN A 985 8.87 -32.65 -31.86
CA ASN A 985 9.28 -31.82 -30.72
C ASN A 985 10.18 -30.63 -31.08
N GLY A 986 10.06 -30.11 -32.30
CA GLY A 986 10.67 -28.83 -32.66
C GLY A 986 9.87 -27.69 -32.06
N MET A 987 10.52 -26.80 -31.33
CA MET A 987 9.92 -25.63 -30.69
C MET A 987 10.23 -24.42 -31.55
N ASN A 988 9.23 -23.59 -31.85
CA ASN A 988 9.37 -22.48 -32.79
C ASN A 988 8.65 -21.26 -32.22
N ILE A 989 9.33 -20.12 -32.24
CA ILE A 989 8.82 -18.81 -31.90
C ILE A 989 8.97 -17.96 -33.16
N ALA A 990 7.88 -17.38 -33.63
CA ALA A 990 7.83 -16.63 -34.87
C ALA A 990 7.17 -15.26 -34.66
N GLY A 991 7.50 -14.32 -35.51
CA GLY A 991 7.02 -12.94 -35.43
C GLY A 991 7.48 -12.14 -36.64
N LEU A 992 7.16 -10.84 -36.65
CA LEU A 992 7.60 -9.91 -37.68
C LEU A 992 8.73 -9.03 -37.14
N ASP A 993 9.64 -8.60 -38.01
CA ASP A 993 10.58 -7.52 -37.70
C ASP A 993 10.04 -6.13 -38.09
N ASP A 994 10.81 -5.07 -37.85
CA ASP A 994 10.43 -3.69 -38.18
C ASP A 994 10.32 -3.40 -39.69
N GLN A 995 10.73 -4.32 -40.56
CA GLN A 995 10.49 -4.30 -42.00
C GLN A 995 9.26 -5.12 -42.43
N GLY A 996 8.62 -5.83 -41.49
CA GLY A 996 7.49 -6.73 -41.72
C GLY A 996 7.90 -8.08 -42.34
N ASP A 997 9.16 -8.47 -42.18
CA ASP A 997 9.66 -9.78 -42.59
C ASP A 997 9.40 -10.84 -41.53
N ILE A 998 9.15 -12.07 -41.97
CA ILE A 998 8.82 -13.20 -41.09
C ILE A 998 10.13 -13.80 -40.56
N HIS A 999 10.32 -13.73 -39.25
CA HIS A 999 11.43 -14.38 -38.56
C HIS A 999 10.95 -15.58 -37.74
N VAL A 1000 11.73 -16.65 -37.71
CA VAL A 1000 11.48 -17.83 -36.87
C VAL A 1000 12.73 -18.21 -36.10
N VAL A 1001 12.64 -18.14 -34.77
CA VAL A 1001 13.63 -18.68 -33.84
C VAL A 1001 13.18 -20.07 -33.40
N TRP A 1002 13.98 -21.09 -33.68
CA TRP A 1002 13.56 -22.48 -33.49
C TRP A 1002 14.66 -23.39 -32.94
N TRP A 1003 14.22 -24.44 -32.24
CA TRP A 1003 15.07 -25.52 -31.77
C TRP A 1003 14.44 -26.86 -32.08
N ALA A 1004 15.25 -27.88 -32.36
CA ALA A 1004 14.77 -29.24 -32.57
C ALA A 1004 15.68 -30.27 -31.89
N PRO A 1005 15.16 -31.46 -31.53
CA PRO A 1005 15.95 -32.51 -30.91
C PRO A 1005 17.19 -32.88 -31.74
N GLY A 1006 18.36 -32.78 -31.13
CA GLY A 1006 19.65 -33.04 -31.77
C GLY A 1006 20.45 -31.78 -32.10
N LEU A 1007 19.84 -30.59 -31.98
CA LEU A 1007 20.56 -29.31 -32.02
C LEU A 1007 21.06 -28.93 -30.62
N THR A 1008 22.25 -28.36 -30.56
CA THR A 1008 22.81 -27.83 -29.31
C THR A 1008 22.22 -26.46 -28.99
N ASN A 1009 22.09 -25.61 -30.01
CA ASN A 1009 21.66 -24.23 -29.86
C ASN A 1009 20.40 -23.97 -30.69
N TRP A 1010 19.58 -23.01 -30.26
CA TRP A 1010 18.52 -22.44 -31.10
C TRP A 1010 19.10 -21.83 -32.38
N GLN A 1011 18.28 -21.82 -33.42
CA GLN A 1011 18.58 -21.29 -34.75
C GLN A 1011 17.63 -20.14 -35.05
N GLU A 1012 18.03 -19.26 -35.97
CA GLU A 1012 17.22 -18.16 -36.49
C GLU A 1012 17.14 -18.29 -38.02
N GLU A 1013 15.98 -17.96 -38.59
CA GLU A 1013 15.77 -17.93 -40.04
C GLU A 1013 14.78 -16.82 -40.43
N ASN A 1014 15.20 -15.93 -41.35
CA ASN A 1014 14.31 -15.02 -42.05
C ASN A 1014 13.61 -15.77 -43.19
N LEU A 1015 12.33 -16.08 -42.98
CA LEU A 1015 11.50 -16.80 -43.94
C LEU A 1015 11.01 -15.92 -45.10
N SER A 1016 10.92 -14.60 -44.93
CA SER A 1016 10.58 -13.70 -46.04
C SER A 1016 11.65 -13.74 -47.13
N GLU A 1017 12.93 -13.72 -46.76
CA GLU A 1017 14.04 -13.86 -47.71
C GLU A 1017 14.02 -15.20 -48.44
N THR A 1018 13.70 -16.28 -47.70
CA THR A 1018 13.79 -17.66 -48.22
C THR A 1018 12.59 -18.05 -49.08
N SER A 1019 11.39 -17.63 -48.69
CA SER A 1019 10.13 -17.93 -49.39
C SER A 1019 9.76 -16.90 -50.46
N GLY A 1020 10.26 -15.67 -50.34
CA GLY A 1020 9.81 -14.53 -51.13
C GLY A 1020 8.46 -13.97 -50.69
N ALA A 1021 8.05 -14.22 -49.44
CA ALA A 1021 6.84 -13.64 -48.87
C ALA A 1021 6.89 -12.10 -48.90
N PRO A 1022 5.73 -11.43 -49.08
CA PRO A 1022 5.67 -9.98 -49.06
C PRO A 1022 5.86 -9.45 -47.64
N THR A 1023 6.13 -8.16 -47.53
CA THR A 1023 6.06 -7.42 -46.26
C THR A 1023 4.66 -7.54 -45.64
N LEU A 1024 4.62 -8.01 -44.40
CA LEU A 1024 3.40 -8.17 -43.62
C LEU A 1024 3.27 -7.06 -42.57
N VAL A 1025 2.05 -6.88 -42.06
CA VAL A 1025 1.71 -5.91 -41.01
C VAL A 1025 0.71 -6.53 -40.01
N GLY A 1026 0.72 -6.04 -38.77
CA GLY A 1026 -0.05 -6.61 -37.66
C GLY A 1026 0.64 -7.84 -37.10
N ASP A 1027 -0.13 -8.88 -36.79
CA ASP A 1027 0.38 -10.09 -36.14
C ASP A 1027 0.39 -11.32 -37.06
N LEU A 1028 1.14 -12.34 -36.64
CA LEU A 1028 1.15 -13.66 -37.25
C LEU A 1028 0.30 -14.66 -36.49
N THR A 1029 -0.29 -15.61 -37.22
CA THR A 1029 -0.84 -16.84 -36.65
C THR A 1029 -0.18 -18.06 -37.27
N ALA A 1030 0.09 -19.08 -36.45
CA ALA A 1030 0.74 -20.31 -36.87
C ALA A 1030 -0.16 -21.54 -36.68
N TYR A 1031 -0.10 -22.46 -37.63
CA TYR A 1031 -0.76 -23.76 -37.49
C TYR A 1031 0.05 -24.90 -38.11
N VAL A 1032 0.01 -26.05 -37.42
CA VAL A 1032 0.66 -27.28 -37.86
C VAL A 1032 -0.39 -28.24 -38.41
N THR A 1033 -0.23 -28.67 -39.66
CA THR A 1033 -1.19 -29.59 -40.28
C THR A 1033 -1.08 -30.99 -39.66
N PRO A 1034 -2.13 -31.84 -39.78
CA PRO A 1034 -2.07 -33.23 -39.29
C PRO A 1034 -0.96 -34.09 -39.91
N TRP A 1035 -0.41 -33.67 -41.05
CA TRP A 1035 0.71 -34.33 -41.72
C TRP A 1035 2.08 -33.66 -41.44
N GLY A 1036 2.14 -32.75 -40.47
CA GLY A 1036 3.37 -32.10 -40.00
C GLY A 1036 3.84 -30.93 -40.87
N GLY A 1037 2.97 -30.38 -41.72
CA GLY A 1037 3.25 -29.14 -42.44
C GLY A 1037 3.18 -27.93 -41.53
N LEU A 1038 4.10 -27.00 -41.69
CA LEU A 1038 4.22 -25.77 -40.91
C LEU A 1038 3.65 -24.62 -41.75
N ASN A 1039 2.87 -23.74 -41.13
CA ASN A 1039 2.22 -22.63 -41.82
C ASN A 1039 2.23 -21.41 -40.91
N LEU A 1040 2.63 -20.28 -41.46
CA LEU A 1040 2.59 -18.95 -40.87
C LEU A 1040 1.74 -18.07 -41.76
N ALA A 1041 0.72 -17.46 -41.18
CA ALA A 1041 -0.22 -16.63 -41.90
C ALA A 1041 -0.25 -15.21 -41.33
N GLY A 1042 -0.33 -14.22 -42.20
CA GLY A 1042 -0.43 -12.81 -41.86
C GLY A 1042 -1.06 -11.99 -42.99
N THR A 1043 -1.21 -10.69 -42.79
CA THR A 1043 -1.75 -9.77 -43.79
C THR A 1043 -0.69 -8.81 -44.30
N ASP A 1044 -0.78 -8.43 -45.58
CA ASP A 1044 -0.06 -7.25 -46.07
C ASP A 1044 -0.81 -5.94 -45.75
N ALA A 1045 -0.22 -4.80 -46.07
CA ALA A 1045 -0.84 -3.48 -45.83
C ALA A 1045 -2.19 -3.27 -46.55
N SER A 1046 -2.46 -4.05 -47.61
CA SER A 1046 -3.75 -4.02 -48.31
C SER A 1046 -4.82 -4.83 -47.56
N GLY A 1047 -4.42 -5.73 -46.67
CA GLY A 1047 -5.28 -6.69 -45.98
C GLY A 1047 -5.36 -8.04 -46.70
N ASP A 1048 -4.48 -8.29 -47.68
CA ASP A 1048 -4.44 -9.59 -48.36
C ASP A 1048 -3.85 -10.65 -47.42
N LEU A 1049 -4.54 -11.79 -47.31
CA LEU A 1049 -4.08 -12.93 -46.52
C LEU A 1049 -2.95 -13.65 -47.26
N ASN A 1050 -1.80 -13.74 -46.61
CA ASN A 1050 -0.61 -14.39 -47.11
C ASN A 1050 -0.23 -15.55 -46.19
N VAL A 1051 0.06 -16.73 -46.77
CA VAL A 1051 0.46 -17.92 -46.03
C VAL A 1051 1.83 -18.40 -46.53
N THR A 1052 2.80 -18.41 -45.62
CA THR A 1052 4.13 -18.98 -45.83
C THR A 1052 4.16 -20.36 -45.19
N TRP A 1053 4.49 -21.39 -45.97
CA TRP A 1053 4.33 -22.77 -45.52
C TRP A 1053 5.44 -23.70 -45.98
N TRP A 1054 5.58 -24.79 -45.24
CA TRP A 1054 6.54 -25.85 -45.48
C TRP A 1054 5.93 -27.21 -45.17
N VAL A 1055 6.36 -28.26 -45.88
CA VAL A 1055 5.93 -29.63 -45.59
C VAL A 1055 7.10 -30.60 -45.48
N PRO A 1056 6.99 -31.65 -44.64
CA PRO A 1056 8.02 -32.68 -44.52
C PRO A 1056 8.39 -33.29 -45.86
N GLY A 1057 9.68 -33.20 -46.20
CA GLY A 1057 10.24 -33.71 -47.46
C GLY A 1057 10.59 -32.65 -48.50
N PHE A 1058 10.32 -31.36 -48.24
CA PHE A 1058 10.73 -30.25 -49.12
C PHE A 1058 12.20 -29.81 -48.93
N GLY A 1059 12.93 -30.36 -47.94
CA GLY A 1059 14.26 -29.85 -47.59
C GLY A 1059 14.14 -28.46 -46.99
N ASP A 1060 15.02 -27.53 -47.37
CA ASP A 1060 15.02 -26.14 -46.83
C ASP A 1060 14.13 -25.19 -47.65
N ARG A 1061 13.19 -25.74 -48.44
CA ARG A 1061 12.36 -24.97 -49.36
C ARG A 1061 11.02 -24.60 -48.73
N TRP A 1062 10.89 -23.34 -48.34
CA TRP A 1062 9.63 -22.70 -47.98
C TRP A 1062 8.90 -22.19 -49.24
N GLU A 1063 7.57 -22.16 -49.17
CA GLU A 1063 6.70 -21.61 -50.20
C GLU A 1063 5.83 -20.50 -49.61
N HIS A 1064 5.34 -19.61 -50.46
CA HIS A 1064 4.42 -18.54 -50.10
C HIS A 1064 3.22 -18.53 -51.07
N GLU A 1065 2.04 -18.19 -50.55
CA GLU A 1065 0.81 -18.02 -51.33
C GLU A 1065 0.01 -16.81 -50.83
N ASN A 1066 -0.38 -15.90 -51.73
CA ASN A 1066 -1.41 -14.90 -51.47
C ASN A 1066 -2.79 -15.56 -51.64
N MET A 1067 -3.41 -15.89 -50.52
CA MET A 1067 -4.67 -16.61 -50.43
C MET A 1067 -5.83 -15.76 -50.98
N THR A 1068 -5.81 -14.45 -50.72
CA THR A 1068 -6.85 -13.52 -51.19
C THR A 1068 -6.89 -13.45 -52.71
N GLU A 1069 -5.74 -13.27 -53.35
CA GLU A 1069 -5.64 -13.23 -54.82
C GLU A 1069 -5.95 -14.60 -55.43
N THR A 1070 -5.39 -15.68 -54.87
CA THR A 1070 -5.48 -17.02 -55.47
C THR A 1070 -6.86 -17.63 -55.36
N HIS A 1071 -7.58 -17.38 -54.26
CA HIS A 1071 -8.89 -17.96 -54.00
C HIS A 1071 -10.05 -16.97 -54.12
N GLY A 1072 -9.76 -15.67 -54.34
CA GLY A 1072 -10.78 -14.63 -54.50
C GLY A 1072 -11.63 -14.45 -53.25
N GLY A 1073 -11.02 -14.50 -52.08
CA GLY A 1073 -11.69 -14.36 -50.79
C GLY A 1073 -11.64 -12.94 -50.23
N VAL A 1074 -12.05 -12.80 -48.97
CA VAL A 1074 -12.07 -11.50 -48.28
C VAL A 1074 -10.66 -11.02 -47.90
N GLN A 1075 -10.51 -9.70 -47.77
CA GLN A 1075 -9.36 -9.06 -47.14
C GLN A 1075 -9.64 -8.89 -45.65
N PHE A 1076 -8.61 -9.03 -44.82
CA PHE A 1076 -8.72 -8.92 -43.38
C PHE A 1076 -8.08 -7.62 -42.87
N GLU A 1077 -8.58 -7.14 -41.73
CA GLU A 1077 -7.92 -6.08 -40.97
C GLU A 1077 -6.59 -6.61 -40.41
N PRO A 1078 -5.47 -5.88 -40.57
CA PRO A 1078 -4.20 -6.23 -39.95
C PRO A 1078 -4.31 -6.48 -38.44
N GLY A 1079 -3.67 -7.53 -37.94
CA GLY A 1079 -3.73 -7.93 -36.52
C GLY A 1079 -4.96 -8.74 -36.11
N SER A 1080 -5.98 -8.88 -36.97
CA SER A 1080 -7.22 -9.59 -36.60
C SER A 1080 -7.20 -11.12 -36.71
N LEU A 1081 -6.07 -11.70 -37.14
CA LEU A 1081 -6.02 -13.08 -37.60
C LEU A 1081 -5.88 -14.11 -36.47
N THR A 1082 -6.57 -15.23 -36.63
CA THR A 1082 -6.35 -16.45 -35.86
C THR A 1082 -6.45 -17.69 -36.75
N SER A 1083 -5.82 -18.79 -36.34
CA SER A 1083 -5.83 -20.04 -37.08
C SER A 1083 -6.10 -21.23 -36.18
N TYR A 1084 -6.77 -22.24 -36.73
CA TYR A 1084 -7.04 -23.48 -36.00
C TYR A 1084 -7.23 -24.66 -36.93
N VAL A 1085 -6.82 -25.83 -36.46
CA VAL A 1085 -6.95 -27.10 -37.18
C VAL A 1085 -8.02 -27.96 -36.51
N THR A 1086 -9.09 -28.26 -37.24
CA THR A 1086 -10.20 -29.03 -36.67
C THR A 1086 -9.78 -30.48 -36.38
N PRO A 1087 -10.48 -31.20 -35.47
CA PRO A 1087 -10.17 -32.60 -35.18
C PRO A 1087 -10.23 -33.55 -36.38
N TRP A 1088 -10.93 -33.17 -37.47
CA TRP A 1088 -10.98 -33.91 -38.74
C TRP A 1088 -9.93 -33.45 -39.77
N GLY A 1089 -8.98 -32.61 -39.37
CA GLY A 1089 -7.87 -32.14 -40.18
C GLY A 1089 -8.22 -31.02 -41.17
N GLY A 1090 -9.33 -30.31 -40.95
CA GLY A 1090 -9.65 -29.10 -41.68
C GLY A 1090 -8.77 -27.93 -41.21
N LEU A 1091 -8.35 -27.09 -42.14
CA LEU A 1091 -7.50 -25.92 -41.89
C LEU A 1091 -8.39 -24.68 -41.92
N ASN A 1092 -8.21 -23.76 -40.98
CA ASN A 1092 -9.05 -22.57 -40.86
C ASN A 1092 -8.19 -21.36 -40.51
N LEU A 1093 -8.48 -20.24 -41.16
CA LEU A 1093 -7.89 -18.92 -40.95
C LEU A 1093 -9.05 -17.93 -40.83
N ALA A 1094 -9.29 -17.41 -39.65
CA ALA A 1094 -10.37 -16.48 -39.36
C ALA A 1094 -9.81 -15.08 -39.07
N GLY A 1095 -10.56 -14.05 -39.43
CA GLY A 1095 -10.20 -12.66 -39.22
C GLY A 1095 -11.39 -11.73 -39.41
N ILE A 1096 -11.19 -10.45 -39.13
CA ILE A 1096 -12.21 -9.41 -39.31
C ILE A 1096 -12.10 -8.86 -40.73
N SER A 1097 -13.17 -8.95 -41.50
CA SER A 1097 -13.19 -8.48 -42.89
C SER A 1097 -13.03 -6.96 -42.97
N LYS A 1098 -12.00 -6.49 -43.67
CA LYS A 1098 -11.68 -5.06 -43.84
C LYS A 1098 -12.80 -4.23 -44.49
N ASN A 1099 -13.67 -4.89 -45.26
CA ASN A 1099 -14.73 -4.21 -45.98
C ASN A 1099 -16.09 -4.26 -45.27
N SER A 1100 -16.36 -5.30 -44.49
CA SER A 1100 -17.66 -5.51 -43.85
C SER A 1100 -17.64 -5.38 -42.33
N GLY A 1101 -16.48 -5.45 -41.68
CA GLY A 1101 -16.35 -5.57 -40.22
C GLY A 1101 -16.82 -6.93 -39.67
N GLU A 1102 -17.30 -7.84 -40.52
CA GLU A 1102 -17.76 -9.16 -40.11
C GLU A 1102 -16.59 -10.13 -39.96
N VAL A 1103 -16.67 -11.03 -38.97
CA VAL A 1103 -15.75 -12.16 -38.88
C VAL A 1103 -15.98 -13.08 -40.08
N SER A 1104 -14.91 -13.35 -40.79
CA SER A 1104 -14.89 -14.23 -41.96
C SER A 1104 -13.80 -15.28 -41.82
N VAL A 1105 -13.98 -16.41 -42.49
CA VAL A 1105 -13.07 -17.55 -42.39
C VAL A 1105 -12.70 -18.09 -43.77
N TYR A 1106 -11.41 -18.31 -43.97
CA TYR A 1106 -10.90 -19.21 -45.00
C TYR A 1106 -10.81 -20.59 -44.41
N TRP A 1107 -11.51 -21.56 -44.99
CA TRP A 1107 -11.44 -22.94 -44.53
C TRP A 1107 -11.21 -23.92 -45.67
N TRP A 1108 -10.53 -25.00 -45.34
CA TRP A 1108 -10.21 -26.10 -46.23
C TRP A 1108 -10.48 -27.41 -45.53
N THR A 1109 -10.94 -28.43 -46.27
CA THR A 1109 -11.06 -29.79 -45.73
C THR A 1109 -10.32 -30.81 -46.59
N PRO A 1110 -9.77 -31.87 -45.97
CA PRO A 1110 -9.14 -32.97 -46.71
C PRO A 1110 -10.08 -33.65 -47.72
N THR A 1111 -11.39 -33.58 -47.47
CA THR A 1111 -12.41 -34.25 -48.28
C THR A 1111 -12.70 -33.50 -49.58
N THR A 1112 -12.82 -32.17 -49.52
CA THR A 1112 -13.11 -31.33 -50.68
C THR A 1112 -11.85 -30.90 -51.41
N ASN A 1113 -10.74 -30.76 -50.67
CA ASN A 1113 -9.47 -30.25 -51.15
C ASN A 1113 -9.59 -28.89 -51.88
N ILE A 1114 -10.46 -28.01 -51.36
CA ILE A 1114 -10.75 -26.69 -51.90
C ILE A 1114 -10.78 -25.72 -50.72
N TRP A 1115 -10.12 -24.57 -50.88
CA TRP A 1115 -10.25 -23.42 -49.98
C TRP A 1115 -11.54 -22.66 -50.29
N ILE A 1116 -12.29 -22.32 -49.25
CA ILE A 1116 -13.52 -21.55 -49.30
C ILE A 1116 -13.35 -20.36 -48.37
N SER A 1117 -13.83 -19.18 -48.79
CA SER A 1117 -13.86 -17.96 -47.98
C SER A 1117 -15.31 -17.52 -47.82
N GLU A 1118 -15.76 -17.35 -46.58
CA GLU A 1118 -17.13 -16.89 -46.26
C GLU A 1118 -17.20 -16.16 -44.92
N SER A 1119 -18.19 -15.25 -44.77
CA SER A 1119 -18.54 -14.65 -43.47
C SER A 1119 -19.20 -15.67 -42.55
N LEU A 1120 -19.01 -15.55 -41.24
CA LEU A 1120 -19.74 -16.36 -40.26
C LEU A 1120 -21.24 -16.04 -40.30
N ASN A 1121 -22.06 -17.08 -40.34
CA ASN A 1121 -23.51 -16.96 -40.25
C ASN A 1121 -23.96 -16.98 -38.79
N LEU A 1122 -23.89 -15.82 -38.12
CA LEU A 1122 -24.29 -15.63 -36.72
C LEU A 1122 -25.81 -15.61 -36.54
N ASP A 1123 -26.28 -16.05 -35.37
CA ASP A 1123 -27.71 -16.20 -35.07
C ASP A 1123 -28.39 -14.95 -34.47
N SER A 1124 -27.65 -13.89 -34.17
CA SER A 1124 -28.15 -12.56 -33.75
C SER A 1124 -27.55 -11.38 -34.56
N ALA A 1125 -28.32 -10.28 -34.68
CA ALA A 1125 -27.92 -8.92 -35.12
C ALA A 1125 -29.04 -7.93 -34.70
N PRO A 1126 -28.82 -6.61 -34.41
CA PRO A 1126 -27.63 -5.75 -34.47
C PRO A 1126 -27.42 -4.86 -33.22
N THR A 1127 -27.74 -5.33 -32.00
CA THR A 1127 -27.48 -4.58 -30.75
C THR A 1127 -26.17 -4.97 -30.08
N ASP A 1128 -25.45 -5.93 -30.65
CA ASP A 1128 -24.29 -6.54 -30.03
C ASP A 1128 -23.03 -6.03 -30.76
N PRO A 1129 -21.98 -5.57 -30.06
CA PRO A 1129 -20.82 -4.94 -30.70
C PRO A 1129 -20.07 -5.92 -31.61
N ALA A 1130 -19.54 -5.41 -32.74
CA ALA A 1130 -18.69 -6.21 -33.60
C ALA A 1130 -17.33 -6.42 -32.94
N PRO A 1131 -16.71 -7.61 -33.07
CA PRO A 1131 -15.37 -7.80 -32.55
C PRO A 1131 -14.38 -6.93 -33.34
N ILE A 1132 -13.43 -6.34 -32.63
CA ILE A 1132 -12.31 -5.56 -33.13
C ILE A 1132 -10.99 -6.20 -32.70
N GLY A 1133 -9.90 -5.81 -33.39
CA GLY A 1133 -8.56 -6.26 -33.05
C GLY A 1133 -8.35 -7.77 -33.22
N LYS A 1134 -7.48 -8.33 -32.38
CA LYS A 1134 -7.01 -9.73 -32.47
C LYS A 1134 -8.10 -10.73 -32.08
N LEU A 1135 -8.28 -11.74 -32.93
CA LEU A 1135 -9.11 -12.90 -32.60
C LEU A 1135 -8.26 -14.01 -31.99
N ILE A 1136 -8.86 -14.77 -31.06
CA ILE A 1136 -8.24 -15.96 -30.47
C ILE A 1136 -9.16 -17.15 -30.66
N SER A 1137 -8.59 -18.29 -31.09
CA SER A 1137 -9.35 -19.51 -31.32
C SER A 1137 -9.05 -20.59 -30.28
N LEU A 1138 -10.08 -21.39 -29.96
CA LEU A 1138 -9.95 -22.55 -29.07
C LEU A 1138 -10.85 -23.68 -29.53
N ILE A 1139 -10.27 -24.87 -29.66
CA ILE A 1139 -11.03 -26.09 -29.89
C ILE A 1139 -11.23 -26.80 -28.56
N SER A 1140 -12.48 -26.85 -28.09
CA SER A 1140 -12.86 -27.55 -26.87
C SER A 1140 -13.74 -28.75 -27.21
N GLY A 1141 -13.16 -29.95 -27.12
CA GLY A 1141 -13.80 -31.18 -27.59
C GLY A 1141 -14.01 -31.16 -29.11
N ALA A 1142 -15.25 -30.92 -29.54
CA ALA A 1142 -15.60 -30.76 -30.96
C ALA A 1142 -16.18 -29.38 -31.30
N THR A 1143 -16.34 -28.51 -30.29
CA THR A 1143 -16.83 -27.14 -30.44
C THR A 1143 -15.67 -26.24 -30.87
N LEU A 1144 -15.94 -25.43 -31.89
CA LEU A 1144 -15.02 -24.39 -32.35
C LEU A 1144 -15.40 -23.08 -31.66
N ASN A 1145 -14.44 -22.38 -31.09
CA ASN A 1145 -14.65 -21.10 -30.43
C ASN A 1145 -13.71 -20.07 -31.03
N LEU A 1146 -14.25 -18.88 -31.27
CA LEU A 1146 -13.54 -17.66 -31.60
C LEU A 1146 -13.89 -16.64 -30.54
N PHE A 1147 -12.88 -15.97 -30.01
CA PHE A 1147 -13.00 -14.95 -29.00
C PHE A 1147 -12.40 -13.65 -29.54
N GLY A 1148 -13.00 -12.52 -29.17
CA GLY A 1148 -12.50 -11.18 -29.51
C GLY A 1148 -13.06 -10.14 -28.55
N ALA A 1149 -12.53 -8.92 -28.61
CA ALA A 1149 -13.06 -7.77 -27.87
C ALA A 1149 -14.03 -6.97 -28.75
N GLY A 1150 -15.12 -6.45 -28.19
CA GLY A 1150 -16.04 -5.53 -28.85
C GLY A 1150 -15.53 -4.09 -28.82
N GLU A 1151 -16.12 -3.22 -29.66
CA GLU A 1151 -15.82 -1.77 -29.66
C GLU A 1151 -16.03 -1.09 -28.30
N ASP A 1152 -16.96 -1.59 -27.50
CA ASP A 1152 -17.29 -1.06 -26.17
C ASP A 1152 -16.49 -1.73 -25.04
N GLY A 1153 -15.45 -2.51 -25.37
CA GLY A 1153 -14.67 -3.29 -24.40
C GLY A 1153 -15.34 -4.61 -23.99
N ASP A 1154 -16.37 -5.06 -24.69
CA ASP A 1154 -17.06 -6.32 -24.36
C ASP A 1154 -16.21 -7.57 -24.72
N ALA A 1155 -16.23 -8.60 -23.87
CA ALA A 1155 -15.64 -9.89 -24.20
C ALA A 1155 -16.62 -10.74 -25.00
N ILE A 1156 -16.30 -11.01 -26.27
CA ILE A 1156 -17.20 -11.68 -27.22
C ILE A 1156 -16.74 -13.12 -27.46
N ARG A 1157 -17.70 -14.03 -27.50
CA ARG A 1157 -17.51 -15.41 -27.97
C ARG A 1157 -18.42 -15.73 -29.14
N MET A 1158 -17.83 -16.24 -30.21
CA MET A 1158 -18.53 -16.84 -31.35
C MET A 1158 -18.18 -18.33 -31.40
N PHE A 1159 -19.18 -19.22 -31.39
CA PHE A 1159 -18.91 -20.66 -31.36
C PHE A 1159 -19.80 -21.47 -32.31
N TRP A 1160 -19.30 -22.64 -32.70
CA TRP A 1160 -19.97 -23.57 -33.59
C TRP A 1160 -19.85 -25.00 -33.08
N ASN A 1161 -20.95 -25.74 -33.06
CA ASN A 1161 -20.94 -27.16 -32.71
C ASN A 1161 -21.16 -28.06 -33.93
N PRO A 1162 -20.61 -29.30 -33.90
CA PRO A 1162 -20.88 -30.28 -34.94
C PRO A 1162 -22.37 -30.61 -35.03
N GLY A 1163 -22.99 -30.22 -36.14
CA GLY A 1163 -24.41 -30.48 -36.41
C GLY A 1163 -25.24 -29.22 -36.64
N ASP A 1164 -24.70 -28.03 -36.34
CA ASP A 1164 -25.42 -26.75 -36.44
C ASP A 1164 -25.62 -26.26 -37.89
N GLY A 1165 -25.33 -27.10 -38.89
CA GLY A 1165 -25.63 -26.81 -40.29
C GLY A 1165 -24.91 -25.58 -40.89
N GLY A 1166 -23.83 -25.13 -40.24
CA GLY A 1166 -23.07 -23.93 -40.61
C GLY A 1166 -23.50 -22.66 -39.86
N GLN A 1167 -24.47 -22.74 -38.95
CA GLN A 1167 -24.87 -21.63 -38.09
C GLN A 1167 -23.90 -21.47 -36.92
N TRP A 1168 -23.37 -20.27 -36.74
CA TRP A 1168 -22.54 -19.89 -35.60
C TRP A 1168 -23.40 -19.18 -34.55
N HIS A 1169 -23.02 -19.33 -33.30
CA HIS A 1169 -23.69 -18.75 -32.14
C HIS A 1169 -22.87 -17.60 -31.59
N TYR A 1170 -23.54 -16.52 -31.19
CA TYR A 1170 -22.94 -15.35 -30.57
C TYR A 1170 -23.24 -15.30 -29.05
N GLN A 1171 -22.25 -14.91 -28.24
CA GLN A 1171 -22.40 -14.61 -26.81
C GLN A 1171 -21.56 -13.39 -26.43
N ASN A 1172 -22.18 -12.44 -25.72
CA ASN A 1172 -21.47 -11.41 -24.99
C ASN A 1172 -21.20 -11.92 -23.56
N LEU A 1173 -19.93 -12.20 -23.25
CA LEU A 1173 -19.53 -12.73 -21.95
C LEU A 1173 -19.66 -11.66 -20.87
N THR A 1174 -19.48 -10.39 -21.21
CA THR A 1174 -19.62 -9.23 -20.33
C THR A 1174 -21.04 -9.11 -19.77
N ASP A 1175 -22.04 -9.24 -20.64
CA ASP A 1175 -23.45 -9.23 -20.26
C ASP A 1175 -23.83 -10.42 -19.37
N GLU A 1176 -23.32 -11.61 -19.68
CA GLU A 1176 -23.63 -12.82 -18.91
C GLU A 1176 -23.10 -12.74 -17.47
N VAL A 1177 -21.94 -12.09 -17.27
CA VAL A 1177 -21.28 -11.95 -15.97
C VAL A 1177 -21.82 -10.77 -15.18
N SER A 1178 -22.12 -9.64 -15.81
CA SER A 1178 -22.62 -8.44 -15.11
C SER A 1178 -23.99 -8.62 -14.45
N ALA A 1179 -24.73 -9.67 -14.83
CA ALA A 1179 -26.01 -10.05 -14.25
C ALA A 1179 -25.90 -10.96 -13.01
N SER A 1180 -24.72 -11.54 -12.73
CA SER A 1180 -24.43 -12.42 -11.57
C SER A 1180 -23.77 -11.65 -10.44
#